data_AF-A0A508B3R8-F1
#
_entry.id   AF-A0A508B3R8-F1
#
_cell.length_a   1.000
_cell.length_b   1.000
_cell.length_c   1.000
_cell.angle_alpha   90.00
_cell.angle_beta   90.00
_cell.angle_gamma   90.00
#
_symmetry.space_group_name_H-M   'P 1'
#
loop_
_entity.id
_entity.type
_entity.pdbx_description
1 polymer ?
#
loop_
_entity_poly.entity_id
_entity_poly.type
_entity_poly.pdbx_seq_one_letter_code
_entity_poly.pdbx_strand_id
1 'polypeptide(L)'
;MAETQRWVVLKFGGTSVSRRNRWDTIGTLAAKRRAEDGVRVLVVVSALSGVTNELTAICAGDGIAARVDALAERHRAFCDELGLAPETVLGERLATLRALAVDPRAASLALDWQAEVLAQGELMSSTLGAAYLRASGHDFGWCDARDWLDAVSLPNASGWAQRLSVNCRREADAGFAERFAAQSNPLLITQGFIARHGDGGTAVLGRGGSDTSAAYFGGLLKAQRVEIWTDVPGMFSANPREVPDARLLTRLDYAEAQEIATTGAKVLHPRSLGPCRHASVPMAILDTERPELPGTRIDTLAATIPGVKAISRRNGIVLVSMESVGMWQSVGFLADIFEKFKHHGLSVDLIGSSETNVTVSLDPSENLVSTNVLEALSADLEQICRVKVIVSCAAITLVGRGIRSLLHKLSGVWAAFGKERVHLISQSSNDLNLTFVIDEADADGMLPILHAELIDSGAMPVHEAQVFGPRWREIQGQLRPKPVPWWKGRREQLLALAAADTPRYVYHLPTVRERARQLAAIEAVDRRYYAIKANSHPAVLKALVAEGFGLECVSEGELQRVFEVLPELDPARVLFTPSFAPHHEYAAALERGVTVTLDNVEALRRWPEIFRGRSLWLRIDLGHGDGHHEKVNTGGKTSKFGLAAARVDEFVDAARALEISIVGVHAHLGSGVETRAHWRQMYDELAGFARRIGSVQVLDIGGGLPIPYGQDDEPFDLQDWADGLAEVKAIHPAFELAIEPGRFLVAEGGVLLARATQVVEKDGILRVGLDAGMNVLVRPALYDAWHEIVNLQQLDAATDGAFDVVGPICESSDVFGHRVKLPAGTAPGDIMLIADAGAYGYAMASTYNLRALPAEDVIE
;
A
#
# COMPACT_ATOMS: atom_id res chain seq x y z
N MET A 1 25.07 18.30 -43.40
CA MET A 1 24.66 17.42 -42.30
C MET A 1 23.26 17.86 -41.90
N ALA A 2 22.22 17.15 -42.35
CA ALA A 2 20.84 17.51 -42.02
C ALA A 2 20.67 17.37 -40.50
N GLU A 3 20.13 18.40 -39.84
CA GLU A 3 19.68 18.29 -38.46
C GLU A 3 18.73 17.08 -38.36
N THR A 4 19.14 16.07 -37.60
CA THR A 4 18.32 14.88 -37.34
C THR A 4 17.04 15.34 -36.66
N GLN A 5 15.92 15.34 -37.40
CA GLN A 5 14.61 15.71 -36.87
C GLN A 5 14.29 14.84 -35.65
N ARG A 6 13.99 15.49 -34.52
CA ARG A 6 13.68 14.82 -33.25
C ARG A 6 12.19 14.47 -33.19
N TRP A 7 11.89 13.29 -32.69
CA TRP A 7 10.52 12.76 -32.57
C TRP A 7 10.12 12.54 -31.11
N VAL A 8 8.85 12.74 -30.81
CA VAL A 8 8.20 12.24 -29.58
C VAL A 8 7.03 11.35 -30.00
N VAL A 9 6.91 10.17 -29.38
CA VAL A 9 5.82 9.23 -29.65
C VAL A 9 4.83 9.29 -28.50
N LEU A 10 3.56 9.54 -28.78
CA LEU A 10 2.48 9.59 -27.80
C LEU A 10 1.53 8.42 -28.06
N LYS A 11 1.28 7.57 -27.08
CA LYS A 11 0.31 6.48 -27.19
C LYS A 11 -0.93 6.77 -26.35
N PHE A 12 -2.10 6.57 -26.95
CA PHE A 12 -3.38 6.69 -26.25
C PHE A 12 -4.15 5.35 -26.30
N GLY A 13 -4.62 4.90 -25.13
CA GLY A 13 -5.43 3.68 -25.00
C GLY A 13 -6.87 3.86 -25.47
N GLY A 14 -7.65 2.77 -25.49
CA GLY A 14 -9.02 2.76 -26.00
C GLY A 14 -9.96 3.71 -25.24
N THR A 15 -9.81 3.83 -23.93
CA THR A 15 -10.56 4.79 -23.10
C THR A 15 -10.27 6.24 -23.50
N SER A 16 -9.03 6.55 -23.84
CA SER A 16 -8.58 7.88 -24.27
C SER A 16 -9.02 8.25 -25.68
N VAL A 17 -9.52 7.33 -26.50
CA VAL A 17 -10.00 7.62 -27.87
C VAL A 17 -11.50 7.46 -28.05
N SER A 18 -12.23 7.12 -26.98
CA SER A 18 -13.67 6.80 -27.06
C SER A 18 -14.61 7.98 -26.75
N ARG A 19 -14.08 9.18 -26.51
CA ARG A 19 -14.87 10.37 -26.17
C ARG A 19 -14.32 11.58 -26.88
N ARG A 20 -15.19 12.50 -27.31
CA ARG A 20 -14.81 13.74 -27.98
C ARG A 20 -13.79 14.58 -27.20
N ASN A 21 -14.07 14.84 -25.92
CA ASN A 21 -13.21 15.67 -25.06
C ASN A 21 -11.78 15.15 -24.97
N ARG A 22 -11.58 13.82 -25.09
CA ARG A 22 -10.25 13.23 -25.06
C ARG A 22 -9.48 13.47 -26.36
N TRP A 23 -10.15 13.51 -27.50
CA TRP A 23 -9.53 13.88 -28.77
C TRP A 23 -9.08 15.35 -28.76
N ASP A 24 -9.82 16.24 -28.11
CA ASP A 24 -9.40 17.63 -27.90
C ASP A 24 -8.11 17.70 -27.05
N THR A 25 -8.04 16.88 -25.99
CA THR A 25 -6.82 16.72 -25.18
C THR A 25 -5.65 16.18 -26.01
N ILE A 26 -5.86 15.17 -26.86
CA ILE A 26 -4.83 14.59 -27.73
C ILE A 26 -4.25 15.66 -28.67
N GLY A 27 -5.12 16.44 -29.32
CA GLY A 27 -4.71 17.53 -30.22
C GLY A 27 -3.90 18.61 -29.49
N THR A 28 -4.38 19.03 -28.32
CA THR A 28 -3.71 20.02 -27.46
C THR A 28 -2.34 19.53 -26.99
N LEU A 29 -2.25 18.29 -26.49
CA LEU A 29 -1.00 17.69 -26.02
C LEU A 29 0.03 17.56 -27.14
N ALA A 30 -0.37 17.06 -28.31
CA ALA A 30 0.53 16.90 -29.45
C ALA A 30 1.05 18.27 -29.96
N ALA A 31 0.17 19.27 -30.05
CA ALA A 31 0.56 20.64 -30.41
C ALA A 31 1.51 21.26 -29.38
N LYS A 32 1.23 21.07 -28.08
CA LYS A 32 2.07 21.54 -26.97
C LYS A 32 3.48 20.94 -27.03
N ARG A 33 3.60 19.60 -27.15
CA ARG A 33 4.92 18.94 -27.25
C ARG A 33 5.74 19.43 -28.43
N ARG A 34 5.08 19.61 -29.58
CA ARG A 34 5.74 20.19 -30.76
C ARG A 34 6.26 21.60 -30.50
N ALA A 35 5.44 22.47 -29.91
CA ALA A 35 5.80 23.86 -29.67
C ALA A 35 6.92 24.01 -28.63
N GLU A 36 6.84 23.26 -27.53
CA GLU A 36 7.81 23.32 -26.43
C GLU A 36 9.14 22.66 -26.77
N ASP A 37 9.11 21.48 -27.38
CA ASP A 37 10.34 20.68 -27.60
C ASP A 37 10.96 20.90 -28.99
N GLY A 38 10.27 21.58 -29.91
CA GLY A 38 10.73 21.75 -31.30
C GLY A 38 10.79 20.44 -32.09
N VAL A 39 9.94 19.47 -31.73
CA VAL A 39 9.94 18.09 -32.24
C VAL A 39 8.76 17.80 -33.18
N ARG A 40 8.88 16.74 -33.97
CA ARG A 40 7.73 16.11 -34.62
C ARG A 40 7.06 15.12 -33.66
N VAL A 41 5.75 14.94 -33.81
CA VAL A 41 4.97 14.10 -32.90
C VAL A 41 4.28 13.00 -33.68
N LEU A 42 4.46 11.75 -33.23
CA LEU A 42 3.72 10.60 -33.72
C LEU A 42 2.73 10.15 -32.64
N VAL A 43 1.44 10.15 -32.97
CA VAL A 43 0.37 9.68 -32.10
C VAL A 43 0.00 8.25 -32.51
N VAL A 44 0.08 7.32 -31.57
CA VAL A 44 -0.29 5.91 -31.73
C VAL A 44 -1.60 5.67 -30.97
N VAL A 45 -2.63 5.17 -31.65
CA VAL A 45 -3.94 4.95 -31.02
C VAL A 45 -4.34 3.47 -31.00
N SER A 46 -5.01 3.06 -29.92
CA SER A 46 -5.75 1.80 -29.85
C SER A 46 -7.14 1.93 -30.48
N ALA A 47 -7.82 0.80 -30.70
CA ALA A 47 -9.25 0.79 -31.02
C ALA A 47 -10.09 1.45 -29.91
N LEU A 48 -11.31 1.88 -30.24
CA LEU A 48 -12.26 2.39 -29.24
C LEU A 48 -12.54 1.32 -28.18
N SER A 49 -12.83 1.75 -26.95
CA SER A 49 -13.01 0.89 -25.79
C SER A 49 -14.04 -0.22 -26.06
N GLY A 50 -13.67 -1.48 -25.86
CA GLY A 50 -14.50 -2.65 -26.11
C GLY A 50 -14.57 -3.12 -27.57
N VAL A 51 -14.09 -2.36 -28.57
CA VAL A 51 -14.13 -2.79 -29.99
C VAL A 51 -13.25 -4.02 -30.22
N THR A 52 -12.04 -4.06 -29.66
CA THR A 52 -11.16 -5.24 -29.79
C THR A 52 -11.78 -6.51 -29.20
N ASN A 53 -12.57 -6.39 -28.11
CA ASN A 53 -13.27 -7.54 -27.52
C ASN A 53 -14.35 -8.08 -28.47
N GLU A 54 -15.13 -7.20 -29.09
CA GLU A 54 -16.13 -7.57 -30.09
C GLU A 54 -15.49 -8.20 -31.33
N LEU A 55 -14.37 -7.64 -31.83
CA LEU A 55 -13.60 -8.22 -32.92
C LEU A 55 -13.02 -9.59 -32.56
N THR A 56 -12.58 -9.78 -31.31
CA THR A 56 -12.11 -11.07 -30.81
C THR A 56 -13.26 -12.10 -30.76
N ALA A 57 -14.46 -11.69 -30.35
CA ALA A 57 -15.65 -12.56 -30.40
C ALA A 57 -16.04 -12.93 -31.85
N ILE A 58 -15.91 -12.00 -32.79
CA ILE A 58 -16.08 -12.28 -34.23
C ILE A 58 -15.06 -13.33 -34.68
N CYS A 59 -13.80 -13.21 -34.27
CA CYS A 59 -12.74 -14.19 -34.57
C CYS A 59 -12.98 -15.56 -33.91
N ALA A 60 -13.85 -15.66 -32.90
CA ALA A 60 -14.29 -16.91 -32.30
C ALA A 60 -15.50 -17.55 -33.02
N GLY A 61 -16.07 -16.87 -34.01
CA GLY A 61 -17.24 -17.33 -34.78
C GLY A 61 -18.60 -16.89 -34.21
N ASP A 62 -18.63 -16.06 -33.18
CA ASP A 62 -19.86 -15.69 -32.48
C ASP A 62 -20.66 -14.61 -33.23
N GLY A 63 -21.71 -14.99 -33.95
CA GLY A 63 -22.69 -14.04 -34.48
C GLY A 63 -22.08 -12.96 -35.39
N ILE A 64 -21.13 -13.36 -36.24
CA ILE A 64 -20.25 -12.50 -37.06
C ILE A 64 -21.01 -11.31 -37.69
N ALA A 65 -22.06 -11.57 -38.47
CA ALA A 65 -22.79 -10.53 -39.18
C ALA A 65 -23.43 -9.49 -38.24
N ALA A 66 -24.11 -9.95 -37.18
CA ALA A 66 -24.78 -9.06 -36.23
C ALA A 66 -23.78 -8.19 -35.44
N ARG A 67 -22.63 -8.76 -35.05
CA ARG A 67 -21.57 -8.00 -34.36
C ARG A 67 -20.90 -6.98 -35.28
N VAL A 68 -20.66 -7.33 -36.54
CA VAL A 68 -20.11 -6.42 -37.54
C VAL A 68 -21.04 -5.23 -37.78
N ASP A 69 -22.34 -5.47 -37.93
CA ASP A 69 -23.31 -4.39 -38.09
C ASP A 69 -23.40 -3.50 -36.84
N ALA A 70 -23.41 -4.10 -35.64
CA ALA A 70 -23.38 -3.34 -34.39
C ALA A 70 -22.12 -2.47 -34.26
N LEU A 71 -20.95 -2.99 -34.65
CA LEU A 71 -19.71 -2.23 -34.67
C LEU A 71 -19.77 -1.09 -35.70
N ALA A 72 -20.33 -1.32 -36.88
CA ALA A 72 -20.47 -0.30 -37.91
C ALA A 72 -21.39 0.85 -37.45
N GLU A 73 -22.52 0.54 -36.83
CA GLU A 73 -23.43 1.54 -36.27
C GLU A 73 -22.79 2.33 -35.11
N ARG A 74 -22.06 1.64 -34.24
CA ARG A 74 -21.32 2.29 -33.15
C ARG A 74 -20.31 3.32 -33.65
N HIS A 75 -19.56 2.99 -34.70
CA HIS A 75 -18.58 3.92 -35.28
C HIS A 75 -19.24 5.08 -36.04
N ARG A 76 -20.39 4.84 -36.72
CA ARG A 76 -21.18 5.92 -37.32
C ARG A 76 -21.67 6.92 -36.27
N ALA A 77 -22.30 6.42 -35.21
CA ALA A 77 -22.79 7.25 -34.11
C ALA A 77 -21.67 8.08 -33.48
N PHE A 78 -20.47 7.51 -33.34
CA PHE A 78 -19.32 8.25 -32.80
C PHE A 78 -18.77 9.29 -33.79
N CYS A 79 -18.77 9.02 -35.11
CA CYS A 79 -18.48 10.06 -36.11
C CYS A 79 -19.46 11.24 -36.01
N ASP A 80 -20.75 10.95 -35.83
CA ASP A 80 -21.77 11.98 -35.68
C ASP A 80 -21.57 12.83 -34.40
N GLU A 81 -21.20 12.20 -33.27
CA GLU A 81 -20.85 12.90 -32.02
C GLU A 81 -19.67 13.89 -32.22
N LEU A 82 -18.72 13.52 -33.07
CA LEU A 82 -17.57 14.35 -33.43
C LEU A 82 -17.88 15.41 -34.50
N GLY A 83 -19.10 15.42 -35.04
CA GLY A 83 -19.51 16.35 -36.11
C GLY A 83 -18.88 16.04 -37.47
N LEU A 84 -18.50 14.79 -37.71
CA LEU A 84 -17.91 14.32 -38.96
C LEU A 84 -18.93 13.55 -39.79
N ALA A 85 -18.84 13.64 -41.13
CA ALA A 85 -19.68 12.84 -42.02
C ALA A 85 -19.20 11.37 -42.04
N PRO A 86 -19.95 10.39 -41.50
CA PRO A 86 -19.45 9.03 -41.28
C PRO A 86 -19.03 8.32 -42.57
N GLU A 87 -19.81 8.43 -43.63
CA GLU A 87 -19.55 7.74 -44.90
C GLU A 87 -18.33 8.33 -45.63
N THR A 88 -18.05 9.63 -45.46
CA THR A 88 -16.86 10.26 -46.03
C THR A 88 -15.58 9.84 -45.29
N VAL A 89 -15.65 9.67 -43.96
CA VAL A 89 -14.47 9.38 -43.14
C VAL A 89 -14.20 7.88 -43.01
N LEU A 90 -15.23 7.07 -42.77
CA LEU A 90 -15.12 5.66 -42.46
C LEU A 90 -15.71 4.72 -43.51
N GLY A 91 -16.39 5.23 -44.54
CA GLY A 91 -17.13 4.41 -45.52
C GLY A 91 -16.32 3.26 -46.11
N GLU A 92 -15.06 3.52 -46.52
CA GLU A 92 -14.16 2.49 -47.03
C GLU A 92 -13.85 1.41 -45.99
N ARG A 93 -13.53 1.81 -44.75
CA ARG A 93 -13.19 0.89 -43.65
C ARG A 93 -14.39 0.04 -43.23
N LEU A 94 -15.58 0.64 -43.17
CA LEU A 94 -16.82 -0.06 -42.87
C LEU A 94 -17.18 -1.07 -43.98
N ALA A 95 -16.94 -0.72 -45.24
CA ALA A 95 -17.11 -1.64 -46.36
C ALA A 95 -16.13 -2.82 -46.27
N THR A 96 -14.87 -2.58 -45.91
CA THR A 96 -13.88 -3.65 -45.67
C THR A 96 -14.32 -4.58 -44.54
N LEU A 97 -14.75 -4.05 -43.39
CA LEU A 97 -15.22 -4.87 -42.27
C LEU A 97 -16.43 -5.74 -42.65
N ARG A 98 -17.38 -5.19 -43.42
CA ARG A 98 -18.53 -5.94 -43.94
C ARG A 98 -18.12 -7.02 -44.95
N ALA A 99 -17.13 -6.74 -45.79
CA ALA A 99 -16.59 -7.75 -46.72
C ALA A 99 -15.92 -8.92 -45.97
N LEU A 100 -15.19 -8.64 -44.89
CA LEU A 100 -14.57 -9.66 -44.04
C LEU A 100 -15.61 -10.56 -43.34
N ALA A 101 -16.82 -10.05 -43.08
CA ALA A 101 -17.91 -10.82 -42.47
C ALA A 101 -18.43 -11.95 -43.37
N VAL A 102 -18.32 -11.79 -44.70
CA VAL A 102 -18.78 -12.75 -45.72
C VAL A 102 -17.62 -13.46 -46.43
N ASP A 103 -16.38 -13.25 -45.98
CA ASP A 103 -15.19 -13.88 -46.53
C ASP A 103 -15.23 -15.40 -46.26
N PRO A 104 -14.95 -16.26 -47.26
CA PRO A 104 -14.87 -17.71 -47.07
C PRO A 104 -13.92 -18.16 -45.94
N ARG A 105 -12.86 -17.37 -45.66
CA ARG A 105 -11.90 -17.62 -44.57
C ARG A 105 -12.53 -17.53 -43.18
N ALA A 106 -13.67 -16.87 -43.04
CA ALA A 106 -14.43 -16.80 -41.78
C ALA A 106 -14.96 -18.17 -41.34
N ALA A 107 -15.30 -19.06 -42.28
CA ALA A 107 -15.84 -20.38 -41.97
C ALA A 107 -14.78 -21.32 -41.33
N SER A 108 -13.50 -21.14 -41.69
CA SER A 108 -12.38 -21.90 -41.14
C SER A 108 -11.63 -21.17 -40.02
N LEU A 109 -12.08 -19.95 -39.66
CA LEU A 109 -11.42 -19.06 -38.69
C LEU A 109 -9.91 -18.93 -38.98
N ALA A 110 -9.55 -18.71 -40.25
CA ALA A 110 -8.14 -18.64 -40.65
C ALA A 110 -7.40 -17.50 -39.93
N LEU A 111 -6.16 -17.74 -39.50
CA LEU A 111 -5.41 -16.79 -38.65
C LEU A 111 -5.08 -15.46 -39.35
N ASP A 112 -4.87 -15.49 -40.67
CA ASP A 112 -4.67 -14.31 -41.49
C ASP A 112 -5.94 -13.45 -41.58
N TRP A 113 -7.10 -14.09 -41.73
CA TRP A 113 -8.41 -13.42 -41.67
C TRP A 113 -8.68 -12.83 -40.28
N GLN A 114 -8.40 -13.58 -39.20
CA GLN A 114 -8.53 -13.06 -37.83
C GLN A 114 -7.68 -11.80 -37.62
N ALA A 115 -6.45 -11.77 -38.15
CA ALA A 115 -5.58 -10.60 -38.05
C ALA A 115 -6.14 -9.39 -38.81
N GLU A 116 -6.72 -9.60 -40.00
CA GLU A 116 -7.38 -8.54 -40.79
C GLU A 116 -8.63 -7.98 -40.10
N VAL A 117 -9.44 -8.85 -39.47
CA VAL A 117 -10.62 -8.45 -38.68
C VAL A 117 -10.19 -7.63 -37.47
N LEU A 118 -9.25 -8.14 -36.68
CA LEU A 118 -8.76 -7.47 -35.47
C LEU A 118 -8.15 -6.10 -35.78
N ALA A 119 -7.42 -5.97 -36.90
CA ALA A 119 -6.81 -4.71 -37.31
C ALA A 119 -7.80 -3.59 -37.63
N GLN A 120 -9.07 -3.91 -37.95
CA GLN A 120 -10.07 -2.88 -38.27
C GLN A 120 -10.32 -1.93 -37.11
N GLY A 121 -10.18 -2.36 -35.85
CA GLY A 121 -10.40 -1.50 -34.68
C GLY A 121 -9.47 -0.28 -34.67
N GLU A 122 -8.18 -0.50 -34.80
CA GLU A 122 -7.17 0.56 -34.84
C GLU A 122 -7.19 1.35 -36.16
N LEU A 123 -7.48 0.69 -37.28
CA LEU A 123 -7.63 1.37 -38.57
C LEU A 123 -8.81 2.37 -38.54
N MET A 124 -9.96 1.99 -37.99
CA MET A 124 -11.12 2.88 -37.88
C MET A 124 -10.86 4.03 -36.91
N SER A 125 -10.35 3.75 -35.70
CA SER A 125 -10.09 4.77 -34.68
C SER A 125 -9.03 5.81 -35.13
N SER A 126 -7.93 5.37 -35.75
CA SER A 126 -6.90 6.29 -36.28
C SER A 126 -7.40 7.11 -37.46
N THR A 127 -8.21 6.53 -38.36
CA THR A 127 -8.81 7.27 -39.50
C THR A 127 -9.75 8.36 -39.01
N LEU A 128 -10.64 8.01 -38.07
CA LEU A 128 -11.55 8.94 -37.43
C LEU A 128 -10.80 10.04 -36.66
N GLY A 129 -9.77 9.67 -35.90
CA GLY A 129 -8.92 10.61 -35.17
C GLY A 129 -8.22 11.62 -36.08
N ALA A 130 -7.65 11.15 -37.19
CA ALA A 130 -7.00 12.02 -38.18
C ALA A 130 -7.97 13.05 -38.78
N ALA A 131 -9.19 12.60 -39.12
CA ALA A 131 -10.22 13.46 -39.68
C ALA A 131 -10.68 14.52 -38.66
N TYR A 132 -10.94 14.10 -37.42
CA TYR A 132 -11.35 15.00 -36.34
C TYR A 132 -10.28 16.05 -36.03
N LEU A 133 -9.04 15.63 -35.79
CA LEU A 133 -7.96 16.54 -35.42
C LEU A 133 -7.66 17.56 -36.52
N ARG A 134 -7.80 17.17 -37.80
CA ARG A 134 -7.69 18.08 -38.94
C ARG A 134 -8.85 19.08 -38.99
N ALA A 135 -10.09 18.62 -38.78
CA ALA A 135 -11.25 19.49 -38.71
C ALA A 135 -11.16 20.50 -37.55
N SER A 136 -10.51 20.11 -36.45
CA SER A 136 -10.22 20.96 -35.28
C SER A 136 -9.03 21.91 -35.47
N GLY A 137 -8.43 21.96 -36.66
CA GLY A 137 -7.37 22.93 -37.00
C GLY A 137 -5.93 22.47 -36.71
N HIS A 138 -5.72 21.20 -36.36
CA HIS A 138 -4.38 20.63 -36.19
C HIS A 138 -3.88 19.98 -37.50
N ASP A 139 -2.62 20.24 -37.86
CA ASP A 139 -1.98 19.71 -39.07
C ASP A 139 -1.53 18.24 -38.91
N PHE A 140 -2.51 17.32 -38.81
CA PHE A 140 -2.31 15.88 -38.69
C PHE A 140 -2.31 15.16 -40.04
N GLY A 141 -1.26 14.37 -40.28
CA GLY A 141 -1.20 13.33 -41.32
C GLY A 141 -1.58 11.97 -40.74
N TRP A 142 -2.15 11.09 -41.57
CA TRP A 142 -2.43 9.69 -41.22
C TRP A 142 -1.41 8.78 -41.90
N CYS A 143 -0.84 7.82 -41.17
CA CYS A 143 0.03 6.81 -41.75
C CYS A 143 -0.33 5.40 -41.26
N ASP A 144 -0.21 4.41 -42.16
CA ASP A 144 -0.49 3.01 -41.84
C ASP A 144 0.70 2.37 -41.13
N ALA A 145 0.49 1.81 -39.94
CA ALA A 145 1.57 1.21 -39.15
C ALA A 145 2.22 0.00 -39.85
N ARG A 146 1.48 -0.68 -40.73
CA ARG A 146 1.97 -1.84 -41.49
C ARG A 146 3.04 -1.46 -42.52
N ASP A 147 3.08 -0.20 -42.95
CA ASP A 147 4.14 0.27 -43.84
C ASP A 147 5.50 0.44 -43.13
N TRP A 148 5.50 0.45 -41.80
CA TRP A 148 6.66 0.81 -40.98
C TRP A 148 7.05 -0.24 -39.93
N LEU A 149 6.11 -1.11 -39.51
CA LEU A 149 6.35 -2.18 -38.56
C LEU A 149 6.29 -3.54 -39.26
N ASP A 150 7.44 -4.19 -39.39
CA ASP A 150 7.54 -5.54 -39.95
C ASP A 150 7.57 -6.59 -38.83
N ALA A 151 6.66 -7.56 -38.89
CA ALA A 151 6.62 -8.71 -38.02
C ALA A 151 7.83 -9.64 -38.27
N VAL A 152 8.35 -10.22 -37.19
CA VAL A 152 9.42 -11.20 -37.20
C VAL A 152 8.93 -12.52 -36.60
N SER A 153 9.32 -13.63 -37.23
CA SER A 153 9.04 -14.97 -36.72
C SER A 153 10.07 -15.35 -35.66
N LEU A 154 9.60 -15.82 -34.51
CA LEU A 154 10.46 -16.33 -33.44
C LEU A 154 10.64 -17.86 -33.56
N PRO A 155 11.80 -18.40 -33.17
CA PRO A 155 11.98 -19.84 -33.08
C PRO A 155 10.92 -20.48 -32.18
N ASN A 156 10.33 -21.60 -32.62
CA ASN A 156 9.32 -22.37 -31.88
C ASN A 156 7.97 -21.64 -31.64
N ALA A 157 7.71 -20.51 -32.30
CA ALA A 157 6.41 -19.86 -32.20
C ALA A 157 5.30 -20.72 -32.86
N SER A 158 4.18 -20.90 -32.16
CA SER A 158 2.99 -21.55 -32.73
C SER A 158 2.45 -20.76 -33.94
N GLY A 159 1.67 -21.40 -34.80
CA GLY A 159 1.03 -20.70 -35.94
C GLY A 159 0.21 -19.49 -35.49
N TRP A 160 -0.47 -19.59 -34.33
CA TRP A 160 -1.16 -18.48 -33.70
C TRP A 160 -0.21 -17.32 -33.34
N ALA A 161 0.91 -17.61 -32.66
CA ALA A 161 1.87 -16.58 -32.25
C ALA A 161 2.56 -15.91 -33.44
N GLN A 162 2.74 -16.63 -34.55
CA GLN A 162 3.33 -16.10 -35.79
C GLN A 162 2.44 -15.07 -36.51
N ARG A 163 1.13 -14.99 -36.18
CA ARG A 163 0.20 -14.07 -36.82
C ARG A 163 -0.54 -13.13 -35.87
N LEU A 164 -0.90 -13.62 -34.68
CA LEU A 164 -1.77 -12.94 -33.72
C LEU A 164 -1.07 -12.49 -32.43
N SER A 165 0.24 -12.73 -32.31
CA SER A 165 1.06 -12.23 -31.20
C SER A 165 2.51 -12.01 -31.64
N VAL A 166 2.68 -11.31 -32.76
CA VAL A 166 3.99 -11.15 -33.39
C VAL A 166 4.89 -10.18 -32.63
N ASN A 167 6.20 -10.33 -32.81
CA ASN A 167 7.17 -9.27 -32.49
C ASN A 167 7.54 -8.54 -33.77
N CYS A 168 8.03 -7.31 -33.66
CA CYS A 168 8.53 -6.54 -34.80
C CYS A 168 10.05 -6.40 -34.79
N ARG A 169 10.61 -6.01 -35.94
CA ARG A 169 12.03 -5.61 -36.05
C ARG A 169 12.36 -4.49 -35.05
N ARG A 170 13.49 -4.61 -34.37
CA ARG A 170 13.97 -3.64 -33.37
C ARG A 170 14.93 -2.61 -33.95
N GLU A 171 15.60 -2.96 -35.05
CA GLU A 171 16.57 -2.11 -35.72
C GLU A 171 15.96 -1.61 -37.04
N ALA A 172 16.15 -0.31 -37.28
CA ALA A 172 15.73 0.34 -38.51
C ALA A 172 16.75 0.07 -39.62
N ASP A 173 16.26 -0.10 -40.86
CA ASP A 173 17.13 -0.16 -42.03
C ASP A 173 17.77 1.21 -42.36
N ALA A 174 18.79 1.20 -43.22
CA ALA A 174 19.39 2.43 -43.71
C ALA A 174 18.33 3.27 -44.45
N GLY A 175 18.14 4.51 -44.00
CA GLY A 175 17.19 5.45 -44.60
C GLY A 175 15.76 5.37 -44.05
N PHE A 176 15.44 4.48 -43.09
CA PHE A 176 14.11 4.45 -42.45
C PHE A 176 13.68 5.83 -41.92
N ALA A 177 14.55 6.47 -41.15
CA ALA A 177 14.27 7.78 -40.55
C ALA A 177 14.05 8.87 -41.61
N GLU A 178 14.81 8.85 -42.71
CA GLU A 178 14.65 9.80 -43.82
C GLU A 178 13.32 9.58 -44.55
N ARG A 179 12.96 8.31 -44.84
CA ARG A 179 11.67 7.96 -45.46
C ARG A 179 10.50 8.34 -44.56
N PHE A 180 10.59 8.07 -43.26
CA PHE A 180 9.56 8.42 -42.30
C PHE A 180 9.42 9.95 -42.17
N ALA A 181 10.55 10.67 -42.13
CA ALA A 181 10.59 12.13 -42.06
C ALA A 181 10.14 12.83 -43.36
N ALA A 182 10.12 12.15 -44.51
CA ALA A 182 9.67 12.73 -45.77
C ALA A 182 8.16 13.07 -45.80
N GLN A 183 7.38 12.57 -44.82
CA GLN A 183 5.98 12.93 -44.65
C GLN A 183 5.84 14.44 -44.39
N SER A 184 4.93 15.12 -45.09
CA SER A 184 4.79 16.58 -45.03
C SER A 184 4.23 17.08 -43.70
N ASN A 185 3.38 16.28 -43.05
CA ASN A 185 2.72 16.70 -41.81
C ASN A 185 3.66 16.58 -40.60
N PRO A 186 3.77 17.63 -39.78
CA PRO A 186 4.61 17.65 -38.58
C PRO A 186 4.02 16.85 -37.40
N LEU A 187 2.70 16.66 -37.39
CA LEU A 187 1.98 15.78 -36.48
C LEU A 187 1.46 14.59 -37.30
N LEU A 188 1.71 13.38 -36.84
CA LEU A 188 1.25 12.14 -37.49
C LEU A 188 0.40 11.34 -36.52
N ILE A 189 -0.59 10.63 -37.06
CA ILE A 189 -1.37 9.62 -36.32
C ILE A 189 -1.29 8.27 -37.04
N THR A 190 -1.09 7.22 -36.26
CA THR A 190 -0.98 5.85 -36.75
C THR A 190 -1.65 4.86 -35.79
N GLN A 191 -1.75 3.62 -36.24
CA GLN A 191 -2.36 2.52 -35.48
C GLN A 191 -1.34 1.94 -34.49
N GLY A 192 -1.82 1.56 -33.31
CA GLY A 192 -1.15 0.56 -32.50
C GLY A 192 -1.52 -0.86 -32.94
N PHE A 193 -0.98 -1.86 -32.24
CA PHE A 193 -1.40 -3.27 -32.30
C PHE A 193 -1.19 -4.02 -33.62
N ILE A 194 -1.06 -3.35 -34.76
CA ILE A 194 -0.94 -3.96 -36.08
C ILE A 194 0.47 -3.83 -36.66
N ALA A 195 0.88 -4.80 -37.47
CA ALA A 195 2.15 -4.85 -38.20
C ALA A 195 1.98 -5.59 -39.53
N ARG A 196 2.96 -5.48 -40.42
CA ARG A 196 3.01 -6.23 -41.68
C ARG A 196 3.68 -7.58 -41.49
N HIS A 197 3.02 -8.63 -41.94
CA HIS A 197 3.56 -9.98 -41.94
C HIS A 197 4.54 -10.19 -43.11
N GLY A 198 5.38 -11.23 -43.02
CA GLY A 198 6.39 -11.54 -44.04
C GLY A 198 5.83 -11.91 -45.42
N ASP A 199 4.55 -12.26 -45.51
CA ASP A 199 3.82 -12.50 -46.77
C ASP A 199 3.18 -11.21 -47.35
N GLY A 200 3.37 -10.06 -46.70
CA GLY A 200 2.77 -8.78 -47.06
C GLY A 200 1.37 -8.54 -46.46
N GLY A 201 0.77 -9.51 -45.78
CA GLY A 201 -0.52 -9.38 -45.12
C GLY A 201 -0.45 -8.71 -43.74
N THR A 202 -1.58 -8.69 -43.03
CA THR A 202 -1.67 -8.07 -41.69
C THR A 202 -1.33 -9.08 -40.59
N ALA A 203 -0.48 -8.69 -39.65
CA ALA A 203 -0.28 -9.39 -38.38
C ALA A 203 -0.62 -8.46 -37.20
N VAL A 204 -0.88 -9.03 -36.04
CA VAL A 204 -1.14 -8.27 -34.82
C VAL A 204 -0.19 -8.66 -33.69
N LEU A 205 0.14 -7.68 -32.85
CA LEU A 205 1.13 -7.82 -31.78
C LEU A 205 0.57 -8.54 -30.54
N GLY A 206 -0.74 -8.82 -30.49
CA GLY A 206 -1.38 -9.46 -29.34
C GLY A 206 -1.66 -8.49 -28.18
N ARG A 207 -1.81 -9.01 -26.96
CA ARG A 207 -2.11 -8.19 -25.78
C ARG A 207 -1.06 -7.09 -25.57
N GLY A 208 -1.53 -5.89 -25.22
CA GLY A 208 -0.67 -4.71 -25.07
C GLY A 208 0.01 -4.24 -26.36
N GLY A 209 -0.51 -4.65 -27.52
CA GLY A 209 0.12 -4.38 -28.81
C GLY A 209 0.24 -2.89 -29.13
N SER A 210 -0.65 -2.02 -28.66
CA SER A 210 -0.54 -0.58 -28.89
C SER A 210 0.62 0.06 -28.12
N ASP A 211 0.82 -0.29 -26.85
CA ASP A 211 2.01 0.17 -26.08
C ASP A 211 3.29 -0.32 -26.75
N THR A 212 3.27 -1.58 -27.18
CA THR A 212 4.40 -2.22 -27.85
C THR A 212 4.70 -1.56 -29.20
N SER A 213 3.67 -1.16 -29.96
CA SER A 213 3.83 -0.44 -31.24
C SER A 213 4.46 0.93 -31.03
N ALA A 214 4.00 1.69 -30.02
CA ALA A 214 4.59 2.97 -29.68
C ALA A 214 6.05 2.85 -29.27
N ALA A 215 6.40 1.79 -28.54
CA ALA A 215 7.78 1.49 -28.20
C ALA A 215 8.64 1.13 -29.42
N TYR A 216 8.11 0.34 -30.36
CA TYR A 216 8.80 0.03 -31.62
C TYR A 216 9.04 1.30 -32.43
N PHE A 217 8.04 2.15 -32.63
CA PHE A 217 8.22 3.44 -33.31
C PHE A 217 9.25 4.31 -32.57
N GLY A 218 9.18 4.37 -31.24
CA GLY A 218 10.14 5.10 -30.43
C GLY A 218 11.58 4.63 -30.66
N GLY A 219 11.80 3.32 -30.66
CA GLY A 219 13.11 2.73 -30.92
C GLY A 219 13.61 2.94 -32.35
N LEU A 220 12.76 2.67 -33.35
CA LEU A 220 13.11 2.78 -34.78
C LEU A 220 13.42 4.23 -35.19
N LEU A 221 12.70 5.21 -34.63
CA LEU A 221 12.92 6.63 -34.86
C LEU A 221 14.03 7.24 -33.99
N LYS A 222 14.56 6.47 -33.02
CA LYS A 222 15.42 6.99 -31.94
C LYS A 222 14.79 8.24 -31.31
N ALA A 223 13.51 8.14 -30.98
CA ALA A 223 12.72 9.23 -30.45
C ALA A 223 13.35 9.78 -29.16
N GLN A 224 13.11 11.06 -28.88
CA GLN A 224 13.57 11.69 -27.64
C GLN A 224 12.93 11.02 -26.42
N ARG A 225 11.66 10.59 -26.54
CA ARG A 225 10.94 9.79 -25.55
C ARG A 225 9.66 9.19 -26.14
N VAL A 226 9.12 8.19 -25.45
CA VAL A 226 7.78 7.63 -25.67
C VAL A 226 6.90 7.94 -24.46
N GLU A 227 5.72 8.52 -24.67
CA GLU A 227 4.74 8.79 -23.62
C GLU A 227 3.54 7.84 -23.78
N ILE A 228 3.22 7.10 -22.74
CA ILE A 228 2.07 6.20 -22.64
C ILE A 228 1.01 6.92 -21.80
N TRP A 229 -0.05 7.40 -22.46
CA TRP A 229 -1.14 8.11 -21.83
C TRP A 229 -2.29 7.16 -21.49
N THR A 230 -2.58 7.06 -20.19
CA THR A 230 -3.60 6.15 -19.63
C THR A 230 -4.50 6.89 -18.64
N ASP A 231 -5.36 6.16 -17.92
CA ASP A 231 -6.27 6.61 -16.87
C ASP A 231 -5.69 6.53 -15.46
N VAL A 232 -4.43 6.15 -15.34
CA VAL A 232 -3.65 6.06 -14.10
C VAL A 232 -2.41 6.94 -14.27
N PRO A 233 -2.02 7.74 -13.27
CA PRO A 233 -0.89 8.66 -13.41
C PRO A 233 0.46 7.99 -13.56
N GLY A 234 0.61 6.72 -13.18
CA GLY A 234 1.86 6.00 -13.34
C GLY A 234 1.84 4.64 -12.65
N MET A 235 3.03 4.08 -12.42
CA MET A 235 3.24 2.89 -11.62
C MET A 235 3.31 3.26 -10.15
N PHE A 236 2.81 2.40 -9.27
CA PHE A 236 2.77 2.63 -7.83
C PHE A 236 3.54 1.56 -7.07
N SER A 237 3.94 1.86 -5.83
CA SER A 237 4.62 0.93 -4.94
C SER A 237 3.75 -0.26 -4.52
N ALA A 238 2.44 -0.18 -4.68
CA ALA A 238 1.49 -1.27 -4.51
C ALA A 238 0.23 -0.97 -5.34
N ASN A 239 -0.69 -1.92 -5.51
CA ASN A 239 -1.96 -1.66 -6.19
C ASN A 239 -2.78 -0.62 -5.39
N PRO A 240 -3.03 0.60 -5.92
CA PRO A 240 -3.65 1.67 -5.14
C PRO A 240 -5.09 1.41 -4.73
N ARG A 241 -5.76 0.43 -5.36
CA ARG A 241 -7.11 0.00 -4.99
C ARG A 241 -7.13 -0.86 -3.72
N GLU A 242 -6.02 -1.54 -3.43
CA GLU A 242 -5.86 -2.40 -2.25
C GLU A 242 -5.08 -1.68 -1.15
N VAL A 243 -4.08 -0.86 -1.54
CA VAL A 243 -3.20 -0.13 -0.65
C VAL A 243 -3.30 1.37 -0.94
N PRO A 244 -4.15 2.12 -0.24
CA PRO A 244 -4.36 3.54 -0.51
C PRO A 244 -3.13 4.43 -0.25
N ASP A 245 -2.22 3.98 0.62
CA ASP A 245 -0.93 4.64 0.89
C ASP A 245 0.18 4.27 -0.12
N ALA A 246 -0.17 3.53 -1.18
CA ALA A 246 0.75 3.28 -2.28
C ALA A 246 1.27 4.59 -2.87
N ARG A 247 2.58 4.70 -3.04
CA ARG A 247 3.26 5.88 -3.57
C ARG A 247 3.47 5.78 -5.07
N LEU A 248 3.28 6.88 -5.78
CA LEU A 248 3.61 6.98 -7.19
C LEU A 248 5.12 6.79 -7.37
N LEU A 249 5.52 5.90 -8.27
CA LEU A 249 6.92 5.70 -8.63
C LEU A 249 7.29 6.71 -9.71
N THR A 250 7.93 7.81 -9.34
CA THR A 250 8.21 8.93 -10.26
C THR A 250 9.31 8.59 -11.25
N ARG A 251 10.23 7.71 -10.86
CA ARG A 251 11.34 7.27 -11.71
C ARG A 251 11.72 5.81 -11.45
N LEU A 252 11.93 5.05 -12.52
CA LEU A 252 12.35 3.65 -12.49
C LEU A 252 13.40 3.37 -13.56
N ASP A 253 14.21 2.34 -13.35
CA ASP A 253 14.99 1.77 -14.44
C ASP A 253 14.19 0.73 -15.24
N TYR A 254 14.66 0.41 -16.46
CA TYR A 254 13.98 -0.52 -17.34
C TYR A 254 13.83 -1.94 -16.80
N ALA A 255 14.79 -2.42 -16.00
CA ALA A 255 14.73 -3.75 -15.42
C ALA A 255 13.75 -3.77 -14.23
N GLU A 256 13.77 -2.74 -13.37
CA GLU A 256 12.74 -2.56 -12.32
C GLU A 256 11.33 -2.48 -12.91
N ALA A 257 11.11 -1.61 -13.90
CA ALA A 257 9.81 -1.47 -14.54
C ALA A 257 9.34 -2.78 -15.22
N GLN A 258 10.27 -3.57 -15.78
CA GLN A 258 9.98 -4.87 -16.39
C GLN A 258 9.48 -5.88 -15.35
N GLU A 259 10.14 -5.95 -14.20
CA GLU A 259 9.72 -6.83 -13.11
C GLU A 259 8.34 -6.41 -12.57
N ILE A 260 8.14 -5.11 -12.27
CA ILE A 260 6.85 -4.61 -11.74
C ILE A 260 5.70 -4.86 -12.74
N ALA A 261 5.93 -4.65 -14.04
CA ALA A 261 4.92 -4.88 -15.07
C ALA A 261 4.57 -6.37 -15.20
N THR A 262 5.54 -7.27 -15.05
CA THR A 262 5.34 -8.73 -15.15
C THR A 262 4.62 -9.29 -13.92
N THR A 263 4.90 -8.77 -12.73
CA THR A 263 4.44 -9.36 -11.46
C THR A 263 3.04 -8.89 -11.02
N GLY A 264 2.36 -8.05 -11.81
CA GLY A 264 0.94 -7.72 -11.59
C GLY A 264 0.54 -6.26 -11.81
N ALA A 265 1.47 -5.33 -12.08
CA ALA A 265 1.10 -3.94 -12.38
C ALA A 265 0.56 -3.78 -13.81
N LYS A 266 -0.77 -3.84 -13.96
CA LYS A 266 -1.48 -3.76 -15.25
C LYS A 266 -1.48 -2.38 -15.92
N VAL A 267 -0.54 -1.49 -15.59
CA VAL A 267 -0.46 -0.11 -16.13
C VAL A 267 0.25 -0.08 -17.48
N LEU A 268 1.24 -0.95 -17.69
CA LEU A 268 2.04 -1.01 -18.90
C LEU A 268 2.25 -2.47 -19.29
N HIS A 269 2.11 -2.79 -20.58
CA HIS A 269 2.41 -4.15 -21.03
C HIS A 269 3.94 -4.41 -21.04
N PRO A 270 4.43 -5.51 -20.43
CA PRO A 270 5.88 -5.75 -20.28
C PRO A 270 6.64 -5.78 -21.61
N ARG A 271 6.01 -6.27 -22.69
CA ARG A 271 6.61 -6.33 -24.04
C ARG A 271 6.97 -4.96 -24.63
N SER A 272 6.37 -3.87 -24.14
CA SER A 272 6.65 -2.51 -24.63
C SER A 272 7.97 -1.95 -24.12
N LEU A 273 8.54 -2.49 -23.03
CA LEU A 273 9.78 -1.97 -22.45
C LEU A 273 11.02 -2.33 -23.28
N GLY A 274 11.03 -3.54 -23.85
CA GLY A 274 12.17 -4.08 -24.60
C GLY A 274 12.66 -3.21 -25.77
N PRO A 275 11.77 -2.78 -26.70
CA PRO A 275 12.17 -1.94 -27.82
C PRO A 275 12.82 -0.60 -27.39
N CYS A 276 12.22 0.11 -26.44
CA CYS A 276 12.76 1.38 -25.94
C CYS A 276 14.07 1.18 -25.16
N ARG A 277 14.16 0.12 -24.34
CA ARG A 277 15.40 -0.24 -23.61
C ARG A 277 16.56 -0.47 -24.57
N HIS A 278 16.35 -1.23 -25.64
CA HIS A 278 17.38 -1.53 -26.63
C HIS A 278 17.90 -0.27 -27.33
N ALA A 279 16.99 0.64 -27.67
CA ALA A 279 17.34 1.92 -28.30
C ALA A 279 17.77 3.02 -27.30
N SER A 280 17.79 2.74 -25.99
CA SER A 280 18.01 3.73 -24.92
C SER A 280 17.09 4.95 -24.99
N VAL A 281 15.86 4.75 -25.43
CA VAL A 281 14.81 5.79 -25.50
C VAL A 281 14.07 5.83 -24.16
N PRO A 282 13.95 6.96 -23.46
CA PRO A 282 13.14 7.07 -22.25
C PRO A 282 11.65 6.84 -22.52
N MET A 283 10.95 6.25 -21.56
CA MET A 283 9.50 6.10 -21.56
C MET A 283 8.87 6.87 -20.40
N ALA A 284 7.67 7.40 -20.58
CA ALA A 284 6.88 8.01 -19.51
C ALA A 284 5.47 7.44 -19.51
N ILE A 285 4.91 7.21 -18.33
CA ILE A 285 3.50 6.83 -18.12
C ILE A 285 2.81 8.03 -17.48
N LEU A 286 1.72 8.50 -18.09
CA LEU A 286 1.06 9.75 -17.75
C LEU A 286 -0.47 9.60 -17.71
N ASP A 287 -1.14 10.44 -16.91
CA ASP A 287 -2.61 10.51 -16.83
C ASP A 287 -3.18 11.43 -17.91
N THR A 288 -4.12 10.91 -18.71
CA THR A 288 -4.80 11.68 -19.76
C THR A 288 -5.76 12.74 -19.20
N GLU A 289 -6.32 12.57 -17.99
CA GLU A 289 -7.18 13.57 -17.33
C GLU A 289 -6.37 14.60 -16.54
N ARG A 290 -5.23 14.19 -15.99
CA ARG A 290 -4.39 14.99 -15.08
C ARG A 290 -2.95 15.10 -15.61
N PRO A 291 -2.75 15.76 -16.77
CA PRO A 291 -1.45 15.86 -17.43
C PRO A 291 -0.39 16.64 -16.62
N GLU A 292 -0.79 17.35 -15.57
CA GLU A 292 0.08 18.07 -14.64
C GLU A 292 0.77 17.16 -13.61
N LEU A 293 0.26 15.95 -13.39
CA LEU A 293 0.91 14.99 -12.50
C LEU A 293 2.26 14.54 -13.08
N PRO A 294 3.28 14.30 -12.22
CA PRO A 294 4.63 13.99 -12.69
C PRO A 294 4.70 12.66 -13.47
N GLY A 295 3.79 11.74 -13.13
CA GLY A 295 3.73 10.37 -13.63
C GLY A 295 4.97 9.54 -13.36
N THR A 296 5.19 8.48 -14.15
CA THR A 296 6.34 7.57 -14.00
C THR A 296 7.26 7.66 -15.20
N ARG A 297 8.52 8.02 -14.97
CA ARG A 297 9.57 8.03 -16.01
C ARG A 297 10.45 6.78 -15.91
N ILE A 298 10.70 6.11 -17.04
CA ILE A 298 11.51 4.90 -17.15
C ILE A 298 12.70 5.20 -18.06
N ASP A 299 13.93 5.12 -17.53
CA ASP A 299 15.15 5.36 -18.30
C ASP A 299 16.37 4.58 -17.77
N THR A 300 17.47 4.60 -18.54
CA THR A 300 18.75 3.96 -18.18
C THR A 300 19.70 4.88 -17.40
N LEU A 301 19.33 6.15 -17.22
CA LEU A 301 20.17 7.19 -16.59
C LEU A 301 19.81 7.39 -15.11
N ALA A 302 18.86 6.63 -14.57
CA ALA A 302 18.47 6.72 -13.18
C ALA A 302 19.60 6.21 -12.27
N ALA A 303 19.99 7.01 -11.27
CA ALA A 303 20.81 6.51 -10.18
C ALA A 303 20.01 5.41 -9.47
N THR A 304 20.58 4.23 -9.40
CA THR A 304 19.87 3.06 -8.89
C THR A 304 19.90 3.08 -7.37
N ILE A 305 18.76 3.39 -6.75
CA ILE A 305 18.63 3.45 -5.30
C ILE A 305 18.29 2.04 -4.78
N PRO A 306 19.16 1.39 -3.99
CA PRO A 306 18.85 0.09 -3.38
C PRO A 306 17.59 0.17 -2.52
N GLY A 307 16.80 -0.91 -2.49
CA GLY A 307 15.52 -0.91 -1.80
C GLY A 307 14.43 -1.63 -2.60
N VAL A 308 13.40 -2.09 -1.89
CA VAL A 308 12.14 -2.49 -2.50
C VAL A 308 11.45 -1.24 -3.05
N LYS A 309 10.98 -1.30 -4.29
CA LYS A 309 10.25 -0.22 -4.98
C LYS A 309 8.76 -0.49 -5.02
N ALA A 310 8.41 -1.74 -5.28
CA ALA A 310 7.01 -2.14 -5.35
C ALA A 310 6.77 -3.51 -4.73
N ILE A 311 5.53 -3.72 -4.29
CA ILE A 311 4.97 -5.02 -3.92
C ILE A 311 3.72 -5.26 -4.75
N SER A 312 3.58 -6.45 -5.31
CA SER A 312 2.41 -6.84 -6.09
C SER A 312 1.89 -8.21 -5.67
N ARG A 313 0.60 -8.44 -5.91
CA ARG A 313 -0.06 -9.72 -5.70
C ARG A 313 -0.67 -10.20 -7.02
N ARG A 314 -0.54 -11.51 -7.28
CA ARG A 314 -1.17 -12.17 -8.42
C ARG A 314 -1.82 -13.48 -7.97
N ASN A 315 -3.13 -13.59 -8.22
CA ASN A 315 -3.97 -14.70 -7.79
C ASN A 315 -4.11 -15.78 -8.87
N GLY A 316 -4.70 -16.93 -8.51
CA GLY A 316 -4.95 -18.03 -9.43
C GLY A 316 -3.71 -18.80 -9.87
N ILE A 317 -2.59 -18.67 -9.15
CA ILE A 317 -1.36 -19.41 -9.43
C ILE A 317 -1.57 -20.88 -9.10
N VAL A 318 -1.08 -21.75 -9.99
CA VAL A 318 -1.06 -23.20 -9.79
C VAL A 318 0.38 -23.63 -9.57
N LEU A 319 0.65 -24.34 -8.47
CA LEU A 319 1.93 -24.96 -8.20
C LEU A 319 1.90 -26.43 -8.56
N VAL A 320 2.94 -26.89 -9.23
CA VAL A 320 3.21 -28.31 -9.50
C VAL A 320 4.50 -28.68 -8.78
N SER A 321 4.38 -29.41 -7.68
CA SER A 321 5.51 -29.95 -6.92
C SER A 321 5.81 -31.37 -7.38
N MET A 322 7.06 -31.62 -7.71
CA MET A 322 7.57 -32.85 -8.29
C MET A 322 8.66 -33.40 -7.38
N GLU A 323 8.38 -34.52 -6.72
CA GLU A 323 9.28 -35.16 -5.75
C GLU A 323 9.87 -36.45 -6.33
N SER A 324 11.19 -36.59 -6.24
CA SER A 324 11.89 -37.83 -6.62
C SER A 324 13.13 -38.06 -5.78
N VAL A 325 13.23 -39.26 -5.19
CA VAL A 325 14.40 -39.71 -4.41
C VAL A 325 15.66 -39.82 -5.29
N GLY A 326 15.48 -40.02 -6.60
CA GLY A 326 16.56 -40.19 -7.57
C GLY A 326 17.00 -38.92 -8.30
N MET A 327 16.51 -37.73 -7.92
CA MET A 327 16.93 -36.48 -8.58
C MET A 327 18.42 -36.17 -8.31
N TRP A 328 18.89 -36.45 -7.09
CA TRP A 328 20.28 -36.26 -6.72
C TRP A 328 21.15 -37.29 -7.48
N GLN A 329 22.00 -36.81 -8.40
CA GLN A 329 22.88 -37.59 -9.30
C GLN A 329 22.24 -38.15 -10.60
N SER A 330 20.97 -37.88 -10.92
CA SER A 330 20.42 -38.21 -12.24
C SER A 330 20.65 -37.08 -13.24
N VAL A 331 21.38 -37.39 -14.31
CA VAL A 331 21.57 -36.46 -15.44
C VAL A 331 20.27 -36.42 -16.25
N GLY A 332 19.75 -35.22 -16.51
CA GLY A 332 18.62 -35.03 -17.43
C GLY A 332 17.24 -34.88 -16.79
N PHE A 333 17.07 -35.14 -15.48
CA PHE A 333 15.74 -35.09 -14.83
C PHE A 333 14.98 -33.77 -15.06
N LEU A 334 15.64 -32.62 -14.86
CA LEU A 334 15.01 -31.32 -15.14
C LEU A 334 14.70 -31.14 -16.64
N ALA A 335 15.57 -31.64 -17.54
CA ALA A 335 15.34 -31.54 -18.97
C ALA A 335 14.12 -32.35 -19.40
N ASP A 336 13.98 -33.58 -18.88
CA ASP A 336 12.84 -34.46 -19.14
C ASP A 336 11.53 -33.83 -18.64
N ILE A 337 11.55 -33.25 -17.44
CA ILE A 337 10.40 -32.50 -16.89
C ILE A 337 10.02 -31.34 -17.80
N PHE A 338 10.95 -30.43 -18.11
CA PHE A 338 10.65 -29.26 -18.93
C PHE A 338 10.27 -29.62 -20.38
N GLU A 339 10.72 -30.78 -20.89
CA GLU A 339 10.26 -31.31 -22.17
C GLU A 339 8.78 -31.70 -22.13
N LYS A 340 8.28 -32.25 -21.02
CA LYS A 340 6.83 -32.49 -20.83
C LYS A 340 6.04 -31.20 -20.81
N PHE A 341 6.48 -30.19 -20.05
CA PHE A 341 5.83 -28.86 -20.06
C PHE A 341 5.79 -28.26 -21.47
N LYS A 342 6.89 -28.38 -22.22
CA LYS A 342 6.98 -27.94 -23.62
C LYS A 342 5.99 -28.69 -24.53
N HIS A 343 5.87 -30.02 -24.39
CA HIS A 343 4.94 -30.83 -25.19
C HIS A 343 3.49 -30.38 -25.00
N HIS A 344 3.13 -30.02 -23.77
CA HIS A 344 1.79 -29.52 -23.42
C HIS A 344 1.61 -28.02 -23.69
N GLY A 345 2.63 -27.33 -24.21
CA GLY A 345 2.58 -25.90 -24.52
C GLY A 345 2.47 -25.00 -23.28
N LEU A 346 2.95 -25.47 -22.11
CA LEU A 346 2.88 -24.74 -20.85
C LEU A 346 4.18 -23.98 -20.57
N SER A 347 4.06 -22.68 -20.33
CA SER A 347 5.13 -21.80 -19.86
C SER A 347 5.23 -21.87 -18.34
N VAL A 348 6.44 -22.09 -17.83
CA VAL A 348 6.76 -22.07 -16.39
C VAL A 348 7.23 -20.68 -16.00
N ASP A 349 6.69 -20.17 -14.90
CA ASP A 349 7.00 -18.82 -14.39
C ASP A 349 8.07 -18.85 -13.28
N LEU A 350 7.67 -19.26 -12.08
CA LEU A 350 8.58 -19.43 -10.93
C LEU A 350 9.05 -20.88 -10.78
N ILE A 351 10.28 -21.04 -10.29
CA ILE A 351 10.89 -22.33 -9.96
C ILE A 351 11.51 -22.23 -8.56
N GLY A 352 11.31 -23.27 -7.75
CA GLY A 352 12.06 -23.53 -6.53
C GLY A 352 12.49 -24.99 -6.47
N SER A 353 13.71 -25.24 -6.03
CA SER A 353 14.29 -26.59 -6.00
C SER A 353 14.97 -26.87 -4.66
N SER A 354 14.86 -28.11 -4.20
CA SER A 354 15.72 -28.73 -3.19
C SER A 354 16.48 -29.92 -3.80
N GLU A 355 17.17 -30.71 -2.99
CA GLU A 355 17.89 -31.91 -3.44
C GLU A 355 16.97 -33.01 -3.98
N THR A 356 15.70 -33.04 -3.57
CA THR A 356 14.72 -34.10 -3.91
C THR A 356 13.38 -33.61 -4.44
N ASN A 357 13.14 -32.29 -4.46
CA ASN A 357 11.87 -31.71 -4.88
C ASN A 357 12.11 -30.52 -5.81
N VAL A 358 11.29 -30.40 -6.86
CA VAL A 358 11.21 -29.23 -7.72
C VAL A 358 9.75 -28.78 -7.75
N THR A 359 9.52 -27.54 -7.34
CA THR A 359 8.20 -26.91 -7.42
C THR A 359 8.24 -25.82 -8.47
N VAL A 360 7.32 -25.90 -9.43
CA VAL A 360 7.16 -24.89 -10.47
C VAL A 360 5.78 -24.25 -10.37
N SER A 361 5.67 -23.02 -10.83
CA SER A 361 4.39 -22.33 -10.92
C SER A 361 3.96 -22.16 -12.38
N LEU A 362 2.64 -22.22 -12.57
CA LEU A 362 1.97 -21.97 -13.84
C LEU A 362 1.04 -20.77 -13.68
N ASP A 363 1.20 -19.79 -14.56
CA ASP A 363 0.36 -18.59 -14.62
C ASP A 363 -0.80 -18.79 -15.63
N PRO A 364 -2.07 -18.72 -15.20
CA PRO A 364 -3.24 -18.86 -16.09
C PRO A 364 -3.45 -17.69 -17.06
N SER A 365 -2.76 -16.56 -16.86
CA SER A 365 -2.83 -15.42 -17.79
C SER A 365 -1.97 -15.61 -19.04
N GLU A 366 -0.92 -16.42 -18.94
CA GLU A 366 -0.02 -16.80 -20.04
C GLU A 366 -0.35 -18.17 -20.64
N ASN A 367 -1.00 -19.04 -19.86
CA ASN A 367 -1.31 -20.41 -20.25
C ASN A 367 -2.82 -20.66 -20.36
N LEU A 368 -3.23 -21.47 -21.35
CA LEU A 368 -4.57 -22.06 -21.40
C LEU A 368 -4.65 -23.22 -20.38
N VAL A 369 -4.68 -22.88 -19.09
CA VAL A 369 -4.76 -23.85 -18.00
C VAL A 369 -6.20 -24.35 -17.87
N SER A 370 -6.57 -25.32 -18.70
CA SER A 370 -7.80 -26.09 -18.50
C SER A 370 -7.52 -27.31 -17.62
N THR A 371 -8.53 -27.77 -16.88
CA THR A 371 -8.42 -28.97 -16.03
C THR A 371 -7.86 -30.17 -16.79
N ASN A 372 -8.29 -30.36 -18.05
CA ASN A 372 -7.85 -31.46 -18.90
C ASN A 372 -6.34 -31.41 -19.23
N VAL A 373 -5.76 -30.22 -19.39
CA VAL A 373 -4.32 -30.06 -19.70
C VAL A 373 -3.46 -30.34 -18.46
N LEU A 374 -3.90 -29.91 -17.28
CA LEU A 374 -3.20 -30.20 -16.03
C LEU A 374 -3.23 -31.68 -15.66
N GLU A 375 -4.37 -32.35 -15.89
CA GLU A 375 -4.50 -33.80 -15.68
C GLU A 375 -3.58 -34.58 -16.63
N ALA A 376 -3.54 -34.21 -17.91
CA ALA A 376 -2.64 -34.82 -18.89
C ALA A 376 -1.16 -34.60 -18.55
N LEU A 377 -0.78 -33.39 -18.15
CA LEU A 377 0.58 -33.09 -17.68
C LEU A 377 0.93 -33.93 -16.45
N SER A 378 0.04 -34.01 -15.47
CA SER A 378 0.27 -34.76 -14.22
C SER A 378 0.48 -36.24 -14.51
N ALA A 379 -0.34 -36.84 -15.37
CA ALA A 379 -0.18 -38.25 -15.78
C ALA A 379 1.16 -38.52 -16.50
N ASP A 380 1.66 -37.57 -17.28
CA ASP A 380 2.98 -37.68 -17.93
C ASP A 380 4.15 -37.52 -16.95
N LEU A 381 4.03 -36.60 -16.00
CA LEU A 381 5.05 -36.37 -14.97
C LEU A 381 5.10 -37.50 -13.93
N GLU A 382 3.95 -38.12 -13.62
CA GLU A 382 3.82 -39.26 -12.71
C GLU A 382 4.57 -40.52 -13.17
N GLN A 383 4.94 -40.59 -14.45
CA GLN A 383 5.80 -41.66 -14.98
C GLN A 383 7.25 -41.56 -14.47
N ILE A 384 7.66 -40.38 -13.98
CA ILE A 384 9.06 -40.04 -13.66
C ILE A 384 9.21 -39.66 -12.18
N CYS A 385 8.21 -39.01 -11.59
CA CYS A 385 8.27 -38.48 -10.24
C CYS A 385 6.89 -38.51 -9.55
N ARG A 386 6.84 -38.27 -8.25
CA ARG A 386 5.57 -38.06 -7.55
C ARG A 386 5.12 -36.62 -7.74
N VAL A 387 3.90 -36.42 -8.22
CA VAL A 387 3.35 -35.09 -8.50
C VAL A 387 2.34 -34.67 -7.43
N LYS A 388 2.41 -33.42 -7.00
CA LYS A 388 1.39 -32.76 -6.17
C LYS A 388 1.03 -31.44 -6.82
N VAL A 389 -0.24 -31.26 -7.16
CA VAL A 389 -0.77 -30.00 -7.68
C VAL A 389 -1.44 -29.22 -6.53
N ILE A 390 -1.10 -27.94 -6.40
CA ILE A 390 -1.70 -27.01 -5.44
C ILE A 390 -2.31 -25.88 -6.26
N VAL A 391 -3.62 -25.69 -6.12
CA VAL A 391 -4.41 -24.71 -6.88
C VAL A 391 -4.87 -23.56 -5.99
N SER A 392 -5.28 -22.45 -6.58
CA SER A 392 -5.76 -21.26 -5.87
C SER A 392 -4.69 -20.67 -4.95
N CYS A 393 -3.46 -20.56 -5.45
CA CYS A 393 -2.39 -19.86 -4.77
C CYS A 393 -2.31 -18.41 -5.21
N ALA A 394 -1.77 -17.56 -4.35
CA ALA A 394 -1.39 -16.20 -4.66
C ALA A 394 0.14 -16.03 -4.59
N ALA A 395 0.72 -15.39 -5.60
CA ALA A 395 2.10 -14.95 -5.59
C ALA A 395 2.19 -13.49 -5.14
N ILE A 396 2.91 -13.24 -4.04
CA ILE A 396 3.25 -11.91 -3.54
C ILE A 396 4.71 -11.66 -3.90
N THR A 397 4.97 -10.65 -4.73
CA THR A 397 6.31 -10.34 -5.23
C THR A 397 6.77 -8.98 -4.73
N LEU A 398 7.93 -8.97 -4.09
CA LEU A 398 8.71 -7.77 -3.81
C LEU A 398 9.60 -7.48 -5.01
N VAL A 399 9.52 -6.27 -5.56
CA VAL A 399 10.34 -5.82 -6.67
C VAL A 399 11.18 -4.62 -6.24
N GLY A 400 12.45 -4.65 -6.54
CA GLY A 400 13.38 -3.57 -6.21
C GLY A 400 14.79 -3.88 -6.67
N ARG A 401 15.77 -3.42 -5.90
CA ARG A 401 17.19 -3.66 -6.20
C ARG A 401 17.98 -3.92 -4.94
N GLY A 402 18.88 -4.90 -5.01
CA GLY A 402 19.72 -5.23 -3.87
C GLY A 402 18.97 -6.01 -2.79
N ILE A 403 17.94 -6.79 -3.17
CA ILE A 403 17.05 -7.46 -2.22
C ILE A 403 17.82 -8.39 -1.28
N ARG A 404 18.87 -9.07 -1.76
CA ARG A 404 19.75 -9.91 -0.93
C ARG A 404 20.39 -9.14 0.23
N SER A 405 20.78 -7.89 0.01
CA SER A 405 21.38 -7.06 1.04
C SER A 405 20.36 -6.61 2.10
N LEU A 406 19.08 -6.62 1.75
CA LEU A 406 17.97 -6.14 2.57
C LEU A 406 17.31 -7.26 3.41
N LEU A 407 17.76 -8.51 3.32
CA LEU A 407 17.15 -9.64 4.04
C LEU A 407 17.00 -9.38 5.55
N HIS A 408 17.97 -8.68 6.16
CA HIS A 408 17.93 -8.31 7.58
C HIS A 408 16.82 -7.29 7.94
N LYS A 409 16.35 -6.49 6.97
CA LYS A 409 15.24 -5.55 7.11
C LYS A 409 13.88 -6.19 6.84
N LEU A 410 13.84 -7.35 6.20
CA LEU A 410 12.59 -8.02 5.86
C LEU A 410 12.02 -8.86 7.02
N SER A 411 12.57 -8.80 8.24
CA SER A 411 12.12 -9.57 9.40
C SER A 411 10.62 -9.44 9.68
N GLY A 412 10.06 -8.21 9.64
CA GLY A 412 8.62 -7.97 9.80
C GLY A 412 7.79 -8.63 8.70
N VAL A 413 8.26 -8.53 7.44
CA VAL A 413 7.65 -9.21 6.29
C VAL A 413 7.64 -10.73 6.47
N TRP A 414 8.74 -11.33 6.94
CA TRP A 414 8.81 -12.77 7.23
C TRP A 414 7.83 -13.19 8.33
N ALA A 415 7.73 -12.38 9.39
CA ALA A 415 6.85 -12.65 10.52
C ALA A 415 5.37 -12.67 10.10
N ALA A 416 4.98 -11.82 9.15
CA ALA A 416 3.60 -11.74 8.65
C ALA A 416 3.09 -13.00 7.94
N PHE A 417 3.98 -13.78 7.31
CA PHE A 417 3.58 -15.02 6.62
C PHE A 417 3.32 -16.19 7.58
N GLY A 418 3.78 -16.14 8.84
CA GLY A 418 3.66 -17.27 9.76
C GLY A 418 4.45 -18.52 9.32
N LYS A 419 4.48 -19.56 10.16
CA LYS A 419 5.43 -20.68 10.01
C LYS A 419 5.09 -21.68 8.90
N GLU A 420 3.81 -21.82 8.51
CA GLU A 420 3.34 -22.92 7.64
C GLU A 420 2.58 -22.48 6.38
N ARG A 421 2.54 -21.18 6.05
CA ARG A 421 1.69 -20.66 4.95
C ARG A 421 2.40 -20.51 3.60
N VAL A 422 3.73 -20.66 3.54
CA VAL A 422 4.51 -20.41 2.32
C VAL A 422 4.84 -21.71 1.59
N HIS A 423 4.26 -21.89 0.41
CA HIS A 423 4.45 -23.07 -0.44
C HIS A 423 5.73 -22.99 -1.28
N LEU A 424 6.08 -21.78 -1.74
CA LEU A 424 7.24 -21.54 -2.59
C LEU A 424 7.84 -20.16 -2.29
N ILE A 425 9.17 -20.10 -2.19
CA ILE A 425 9.94 -18.87 -2.21
C ILE A 425 10.82 -18.92 -3.44
N SER A 426 10.75 -17.90 -4.29
CA SER A 426 11.59 -17.79 -5.48
C SER A 426 12.28 -16.44 -5.49
N GLN A 427 13.60 -16.45 -5.59
CA GLN A 427 14.41 -15.24 -5.69
C GLN A 427 15.08 -15.18 -7.06
N SER A 428 14.92 -14.06 -7.75
CA SER A 428 15.64 -13.81 -8.99
C SER A 428 17.17 -13.83 -8.83
N SER A 429 17.85 -14.35 -9.85
CA SER A 429 19.32 -14.36 -9.93
C SER A 429 19.91 -12.95 -10.08
N ASN A 430 19.15 -12.04 -10.71
CA ASN A 430 19.51 -10.64 -10.96
C ASN A 430 19.27 -9.70 -9.76
N ASP A 431 18.79 -10.23 -8.63
CA ASP A 431 18.55 -9.50 -7.37
C ASP A 431 17.53 -8.34 -7.50
N LEU A 432 16.55 -8.50 -8.41
CA LEU A 432 15.49 -7.52 -8.65
C LEU A 432 14.14 -7.88 -8.06
N ASN A 433 13.89 -9.17 -7.81
CA ASN A 433 12.64 -9.63 -7.22
C ASN A 433 12.85 -10.75 -6.18
N LEU A 434 11.89 -10.85 -5.27
CA LEU A 434 11.70 -11.94 -4.31
C LEU A 434 10.20 -12.22 -4.20
N THR A 435 9.80 -13.46 -4.51
CA THR A 435 8.40 -13.87 -4.57
C THR A 435 8.08 -14.94 -3.54
N PHE A 436 6.94 -14.78 -2.87
CA PHE A 436 6.32 -15.72 -1.95
C PHE A 436 5.05 -16.26 -2.59
N VAL A 437 4.84 -17.56 -2.57
CA VAL A 437 3.58 -18.17 -3.00
C VAL A 437 2.90 -18.80 -1.79
N ILE A 438 1.67 -18.36 -1.53
CA ILE A 438 0.83 -18.75 -0.39
C ILE A 438 -0.57 -19.13 -0.89
N ASP A 439 -1.41 -19.66 0.00
CA ASP A 439 -2.83 -19.88 -0.33
C ASP A 439 -3.54 -18.54 -0.56
N GLU A 440 -4.40 -18.47 -1.59
CA GLU A 440 -5.08 -17.22 -1.97
C GLU A 440 -5.96 -16.67 -0.84
N ALA A 441 -6.60 -17.55 -0.05
CA ALA A 441 -7.41 -17.17 1.11
C ALA A 441 -6.59 -16.51 2.22
N ASP A 442 -5.31 -16.87 2.38
CA ASP A 442 -4.42 -16.25 3.35
C ASP A 442 -3.86 -14.92 2.82
N ALA A 443 -3.79 -14.71 1.50
CA ALA A 443 -3.24 -13.50 0.89
C ALA A 443 -4.16 -12.28 0.97
N ASP A 444 -5.46 -12.49 1.23
CA ASP A 444 -6.44 -11.42 1.33
C ASP A 444 -6.15 -10.52 2.54
N GLY A 445 -6.05 -9.21 2.31
CA GLY A 445 -5.72 -8.22 3.35
C GLY A 445 -4.25 -8.17 3.76
N MET A 446 -3.37 -9.05 3.25
CA MET A 446 -1.93 -9.01 3.58
C MET A 446 -1.18 -7.88 2.90
N LEU A 447 -1.57 -7.49 1.67
CA LEU A 447 -0.81 -6.54 0.86
C LEU A 447 -0.59 -5.17 1.55
N PRO A 448 -1.61 -4.55 2.21
CA PRO A 448 -1.41 -3.34 3.00
C PRO A 448 -0.44 -3.51 4.18
N ILE A 449 -0.55 -4.63 4.90
CA ILE A 449 0.30 -4.93 6.07
C ILE A 449 1.76 -5.07 5.64
N LEU A 450 2.01 -5.86 4.58
CA LEU A 450 3.36 -6.05 4.04
C LEU A 450 3.93 -4.75 3.46
N HIS A 451 3.09 -3.92 2.83
CA HIS A 451 3.51 -2.63 2.30
C HIS A 451 3.93 -1.67 3.42
N ALA A 452 3.18 -1.59 4.52
CA ALA A 452 3.54 -0.80 5.70
C ALA A 452 4.86 -1.29 6.32
N GLU A 453 5.01 -2.60 6.55
CA GLU A 453 6.23 -3.17 7.13
C GLU A 453 7.49 -2.93 6.27
N LEU A 454 7.34 -2.91 4.94
CA LEU A 454 8.44 -2.55 4.05
C LEU A 454 8.88 -1.09 4.24
N ILE A 455 7.94 -0.19 4.50
CA ILE A 455 8.22 1.22 4.77
C ILE A 455 8.89 1.37 6.13
N ASP A 456 8.30 0.78 7.17
CA ASP A 456 8.73 0.92 8.57
C ASP A 456 10.14 0.34 8.80
N SER A 457 10.42 -0.82 8.20
CA SER A 457 11.77 -1.42 8.22
C SER A 457 12.82 -0.63 7.43
N GLY A 458 12.41 0.37 6.65
CA GLY A 458 13.26 1.10 5.71
C GLY A 458 13.80 0.20 4.59
N ALA A 459 13.15 -0.93 4.31
CA ALA A 459 13.42 -1.76 3.14
C ALA A 459 12.88 -1.09 1.86
N MET A 460 11.78 -0.34 1.96
CA MET A 460 11.23 0.55 0.95
C MET A 460 11.56 2.01 1.32
N PRO A 461 12.57 2.63 0.69
CA PRO A 461 13.07 3.94 1.10
C PRO A 461 12.18 5.08 0.55
N VAL A 462 10.96 5.21 1.07
CA VAL A 462 9.94 6.17 0.59
C VAL A 462 10.34 7.64 0.69
N HIS A 463 11.32 7.97 1.53
CA HIS A 463 11.85 9.33 1.66
C HIS A 463 12.74 9.74 0.47
N GLU A 464 13.12 8.81 -0.40
CA GLU A 464 13.88 9.10 -1.62
C GLU A 464 12.96 9.68 -2.70
N ALA A 465 12.74 11.00 -2.62
CA ALA A 465 11.82 11.76 -3.49
C ALA A 465 12.14 11.66 -5.00
N GLN A 466 13.33 11.19 -5.37
CA GLN A 466 13.70 10.92 -6.76
C GLN A 466 12.96 9.71 -7.35
N VAL A 467 12.49 8.79 -6.51
CA VAL A 467 11.84 7.54 -6.91
C VAL A 467 10.40 7.48 -6.42
N PHE A 468 10.14 7.96 -5.20
CA PHE A 468 8.80 7.94 -4.61
C PHE A 468 8.18 9.33 -4.61
N GLY A 469 7.00 9.43 -5.20
CA GLY A 469 6.16 10.62 -5.25
C GLY A 469 5.00 10.56 -4.24
N PRO A 470 3.93 11.33 -4.50
CA PRO A 470 2.79 11.40 -3.60
C PRO A 470 2.06 10.06 -3.46
N ARG A 471 1.39 9.85 -2.33
CA ARG A 471 0.52 8.69 -2.11
C ARG A 471 -0.74 8.81 -2.96
N TRP A 472 -1.34 7.67 -3.27
CA TRP A 472 -2.56 7.64 -4.07
C TRP A 472 -3.71 8.44 -3.44
N ARG A 473 -3.91 8.34 -2.12
CA ARG A 473 -4.88 9.17 -1.39
C ARG A 473 -4.63 10.68 -1.52
N GLU A 474 -3.37 11.12 -1.56
CA GLU A 474 -3.04 12.55 -1.76
C GLU A 474 -3.41 12.98 -3.18
N ILE A 475 -3.12 12.15 -4.17
CA ILE A 475 -3.50 12.38 -5.58
C ILE A 475 -5.04 12.42 -5.72
N GLN A 476 -5.78 11.68 -4.90
CA GLN A 476 -7.25 11.71 -4.86
C GLN A 476 -7.82 12.85 -4.01
N GLY A 477 -6.99 13.64 -3.32
CA GLY A 477 -7.44 14.71 -2.42
C GLY A 477 -8.16 14.19 -1.18
N GLN A 478 -7.86 12.97 -0.74
CA GLN A 478 -8.54 12.30 0.38
C GLN A 478 -7.82 12.46 1.73
N LEU A 479 -6.68 13.15 1.78
CA LEU A 479 -5.93 13.34 3.02
C LEU A 479 -6.66 14.27 3.99
N ARG A 480 -6.73 13.86 5.26
CA ARG A 480 -7.12 14.75 6.34
C ARG A 480 -5.92 15.60 6.78
N PRO A 481 -6.01 16.94 6.69
CA PRO A 481 -4.87 17.80 7.03
C PRO A 481 -4.56 17.69 8.52
N LYS A 482 -3.28 17.45 8.85
CA LYS A 482 -2.81 17.48 10.24
C LYS A 482 -2.96 18.91 10.78
N PRO A 483 -3.56 19.09 11.97
CA PRO A 483 -3.66 20.42 12.58
C PRO A 483 -2.26 20.98 12.86
N VAL A 484 -2.11 22.29 12.78
CA VAL A 484 -0.86 22.96 13.15
C VAL A 484 -0.60 22.70 14.64
N PRO A 485 0.57 22.14 15.03
CA PRO A 485 0.84 21.85 16.43
C PRO A 485 0.83 23.11 17.30
N TRP A 486 0.21 23.02 18.48
CA TRP A 486 0.05 24.16 19.41
C TRP A 486 1.38 24.83 19.78
N TRP A 487 2.45 24.04 19.86
CA TRP A 487 3.78 24.50 20.29
C TRP A 487 4.40 25.48 19.29
N LYS A 488 4.00 25.46 18.01
CA LYS A 488 4.44 26.47 17.02
C LYS A 488 3.94 27.87 17.42
N GLY A 489 2.70 27.97 17.90
CA GLY A 489 2.11 29.22 18.39
C GLY A 489 2.55 29.64 19.80
N ARG A 490 3.30 28.79 20.51
CA ARG A 490 3.81 29.02 21.88
C ARG A 490 5.34 29.01 21.96
N ARG A 491 6.03 29.16 20.83
CA ARG A 491 7.49 29.08 20.71
C ARG A 491 8.23 29.94 21.74
N GLU A 492 7.89 31.22 21.87
CA GLU A 492 8.58 32.14 22.79
C GLU A 492 8.45 31.71 24.26
N GLN A 493 7.25 31.27 24.66
CA GLN A 493 6.99 30.77 26.00
C GLN A 493 7.77 29.49 26.28
N LEU A 494 7.82 28.56 25.32
CA LEU A 494 8.60 27.32 25.44
C LEU A 494 10.11 27.60 25.53
N LEU A 495 10.63 28.53 24.73
CA LEU A 495 12.04 28.95 24.82
C LEU A 495 12.37 29.57 26.18
N ALA A 496 11.45 30.35 26.76
CA ALA A 496 11.63 30.92 28.09
C ALA A 496 11.67 29.84 29.19
N LEU A 497 10.81 28.82 29.10
CA LEU A 497 10.83 27.66 30.02
C LEU A 497 12.13 26.86 29.88
N ALA A 498 12.59 26.61 28.65
CA ALA A 498 13.84 25.89 28.40
C ALA A 498 15.09 26.69 28.80
N ALA A 499 15.01 28.02 28.86
CA ALA A 499 16.10 28.87 29.34
C ALA A 499 16.31 28.73 30.86
N ALA A 500 15.26 28.38 31.62
CA ALA A 500 15.35 28.16 33.05
C ALA A 500 16.06 26.84 33.37
N ASP A 501 15.60 25.73 32.77
CA ASP A 501 16.23 24.41 32.93
C ASP A 501 15.78 23.41 31.86
N THR A 502 16.65 22.46 31.52
CA THR A 502 16.41 21.32 30.62
C THR A 502 17.09 20.05 31.17
N PRO A 503 16.55 18.84 30.94
CA PRO A 503 15.34 18.54 30.17
C PRO A 503 14.02 18.79 30.93
N ARG A 504 12.96 19.15 30.20
CA ARG A 504 11.66 19.57 30.77
C ARG A 504 10.47 19.13 29.92
N TYR A 505 9.45 18.56 30.54
CA TYR A 505 8.15 18.33 29.93
C TYR A 505 7.24 19.55 30.07
N VAL A 506 6.50 19.87 29.00
CA VAL A 506 5.50 20.95 29.03
C VAL A 506 4.18 20.42 28.46
N TYR A 507 3.10 20.58 29.21
CA TYR A 507 1.76 20.12 28.85
C TYR A 507 0.80 21.28 28.55
N HIS A 508 0.20 21.28 27.38
CA HIS A 508 -0.80 22.25 26.93
C HIS A 508 -2.21 21.74 27.22
N LEU A 509 -2.78 22.21 28.33
CA LEU A 509 -4.09 21.76 28.81
C LEU A 509 -5.25 22.04 27.84
N PRO A 510 -5.27 23.13 27.04
CA PRO A 510 -6.31 23.32 26.02
C PRO A 510 -6.35 22.21 24.98
N THR A 511 -5.20 21.67 24.57
CA THR A 511 -5.16 20.53 23.62
C THR A 511 -5.74 19.27 24.26
N VAL A 512 -5.43 19.01 25.54
CA VAL A 512 -6.00 17.89 26.28
C VAL A 512 -7.52 18.01 26.40
N ARG A 513 -8.03 19.20 26.75
CA ARG A 513 -9.48 19.46 26.84
C ARG A 513 -10.17 19.35 25.49
N GLU A 514 -9.54 19.81 24.42
CA GLU A 514 -10.07 19.69 23.06
C GLU A 514 -10.22 18.21 22.65
N ARG A 515 -9.19 17.37 22.88
CA ARG A 515 -9.28 15.93 22.63
C ARG A 515 -10.36 15.26 23.49
N ALA A 516 -10.51 15.67 24.74
CA ALA A 516 -11.57 15.19 25.62
C ALA A 516 -12.97 15.54 25.08
N ARG A 517 -13.18 16.79 24.63
CA ARG A 517 -14.46 17.25 24.06
C ARG A 517 -14.82 16.55 22.76
N GLN A 518 -13.83 16.28 21.90
CA GLN A 518 -14.04 15.51 20.68
C GLN A 518 -14.62 14.12 20.97
N LEU A 519 -14.11 13.43 22.01
CA LEU A 519 -14.67 12.15 22.44
C LEU A 519 -15.99 12.30 23.23
N ALA A 520 -16.17 13.40 23.96
CA ALA A 520 -17.41 13.71 24.66
C ALA A 520 -18.58 13.91 23.69
N ALA A 521 -18.31 14.43 22.48
CA ALA A 521 -19.31 14.64 21.44
C ALA A 521 -19.87 13.34 20.81
N ILE A 522 -19.24 12.19 21.05
CA ILE A 522 -19.65 10.91 20.45
C ILE A 522 -20.74 10.26 21.32
N GLU A 523 -21.99 10.42 20.92
CA GLU A 523 -23.18 9.94 21.67
C GLU A 523 -23.23 8.42 21.87
N ALA A 524 -22.60 7.65 20.97
CA ALA A 524 -22.54 6.20 21.09
C ALA A 524 -21.78 5.75 22.36
N VAL A 525 -20.89 6.59 22.91
CA VAL A 525 -20.10 6.26 24.11
C VAL A 525 -20.81 6.80 25.36
N ASP A 526 -21.17 5.91 26.29
CA ASP A 526 -21.87 6.25 27.52
C ASP A 526 -20.89 6.60 28.65
N ARG A 527 -19.81 5.82 28.79
CA ARG A 527 -18.79 6.00 29.83
C ARG A 527 -17.41 6.23 29.24
N ARG A 528 -16.65 7.13 29.84
CA ARG A 528 -15.32 7.52 29.38
C ARG A 528 -14.37 7.54 30.56
N TYR A 529 -13.32 6.74 30.50
CA TYR A 529 -12.25 6.73 31.49
C TYR A 529 -10.95 7.19 30.84
N TYR A 530 -10.12 7.90 31.61
CA TYR A 530 -8.76 8.22 31.21
C TYR A 530 -7.78 7.27 31.88
N ALA A 531 -7.03 6.51 31.07
CA ALA A 531 -5.97 5.63 31.55
C ALA A 531 -4.77 6.43 32.06
N ILE A 532 -4.64 6.60 33.37
CA ILE A 532 -3.70 7.57 33.95
C ILE A 532 -2.23 7.19 33.80
N LYS A 533 -1.96 5.90 33.53
CA LYS A 533 -0.64 5.38 33.13
C LYS A 533 -0.05 6.11 31.91
N ALA A 534 -0.90 6.76 31.09
CA ALA A 534 -0.43 7.62 30.01
C ALA A 534 0.23 8.90 30.54
N ASN A 535 -0.38 9.59 31.51
CA ASN A 535 0.15 10.77 32.17
C ASN A 535 -0.62 11.06 33.48
N SER A 536 0.04 10.87 34.62
CA SER A 536 -0.56 11.03 35.95
C SER A 536 -0.35 12.43 36.56
N HIS A 537 0.02 13.43 35.73
CA HIS A 537 0.24 14.79 36.19
C HIS A 537 -1.05 15.42 36.78
N PRO A 538 -1.02 16.05 37.97
CA PRO A 538 -2.21 16.50 38.67
C PRO A 538 -3.13 17.41 37.87
N ALA A 539 -2.55 18.32 37.09
CA ALA A 539 -3.32 19.27 36.29
C ALA A 539 -4.02 18.59 35.10
N VAL A 540 -3.42 17.55 34.52
CA VAL A 540 -4.01 16.76 33.43
C VAL A 540 -5.19 15.97 33.97
N LEU A 541 -5.03 15.31 35.13
CA LEU A 541 -6.12 14.58 35.81
C LEU A 541 -7.31 15.51 36.11
N LYS A 542 -7.04 16.68 36.70
CA LYS A 542 -8.06 17.70 36.99
C LYS A 542 -8.77 18.19 35.73
N ALA A 543 -8.02 18.44 34.65
CA ALA A 543 -8.59 18.90 33.39
C ALA A 543 -9.54 17.85 32.77
N LEU A 544 -9.14 16.57 32.73
CA LEU A 544 -9.95 15.51 32.15
C LEU A 544 -11.21 15.20 32.96
N VAL A 545 -11.10 15.19 34.30
CA VAL A 545 -12.27 14.99 35.17
C VAL A 545 -13.27 16.14 35.04
N ALA A 546 -12.79 17.38 34.85
CA ALA A 546 -13.63 18.55 34.60
C ALA A 546 -14.38 18.46 33.25
N GLU A 547 -13.81 17.79 32.25
CA GLU A 547 -14.47 17.48 30.97
C GLU A 547 -15.36 16.22 31.04
N GLY A 548 -15.57 15.66 32.25
CA GLY A 548 -16.52 14.57 32.50
C GLY A 548 -15.93 13.15 32.50
N PHE A 549 -14.62 12.99 32.30
CA PHE A 549 -13.99 11.66 32.30
C PHE A 549 -13.89 11.07 33.72
N GLY A 550 -14.13 9.77 33.84
CA GLY A 550 -13.64 8.96 34.95
C GLY A 550 -12.14 8.65 34.78
N LEU A 551 -11.55 7.90 35.71
CA LEU A 551 -10.13 7.55 35.69
C LEU A 551 -9.92 6.03 35.74
N GLU A 552 -9.02 5.51 34.93
CA GLU A 552 -8.58 4.12 34.95
C GLU A 552 -7.18 4.00 35.54
N CYS A 553 -7.02 3.08 36.48
CA CYS A 553 -5.80 2.80 37.22
C CYS A 553 -5.44 1.31 37.13
N VAL A 554 -4.14 1.01 37.09
CA VAL A 554 -3.60 -0.35 37.03
C VAL A 554 -2.77 -0.75 38.26
N SER A 555 -2.56 0.17 39.21
CA SER A 555 -1.86 -0.10 40.47
C SER A 555 -2.44 0.66 41.66
N GLU A 556 -2.15 0.19 42.88
CA GLU A 556 -2.53 0.93 44.10
C GLU A 556 -1.89 2.32 44.17
N GLY A 557 -0.65 2.49 43.68
CA GLY A 557 0.01 3.80 43.63
C GLY A 557 -0.74 4.80 42.75
N GLU A 558 -1.31 4.33 41.64
CA GLU A 558 -2.18 5.13 40.79
C GLU A 558 -3.50 5.50 41.48
N LEU A 559 -4.13 4.56 42.20
CA LEU A 559 -5.31 4.87 43.03
C LEU A 559 -5.00 5.92 44.09
N GLN A 560 -3.88 5.79 44.79
CA GLN A 560 -3.44 6.78 45.79
C GLN A 560 -3.26 8.15 45.15
N ARG A 561 -2.63 8.22 43.98
CA ARG A 561 -2.44 9.47 43.22
C ARG A 561 -3.77 10.12 42.83
N VAL A 562 -4.74 9.34 42.36
CA VAL A 562 -6.08 9.84 42.01
C VAL A 562 -6.74 10.52 43.19
N PHE A 563 -6.84 9.83 44.33
CA PHE A 563 -7.56 10.35 45.49
C PHE A 563 -6.77 11.42 46.27
N GLU A 564 -5.44 11.49 46.13
CA GLU A 564 -4.63 12.62 46.59
C GLU A 564 -4.97 13.90 45.81
N VAL A 565 -5.06 13.81 44.49
CA VAL A 565 -5.27 14.95 43.59
C VAL A 565 -6.74 15.37 43.54
N LEU A 566 -7.66 14.40 43.65
CA LEU A 566 -9.10 14.54 43.48
C LEU A 566 -9.83 13.82 44.64
N PRO A 567 -9.77 14.34 45.88
CA PRO A 567 -10.36 13.68 47.05
C PRO A 567 -11.89 13.56 46.98
N GLU A 568 -12.54 14.42 46.21
CA GLU A 568 -14.01 14.47 46.04
C GLU A 568 -14.50 13.64 44.82
N LEU A 569 -13.61 12.95 44.11
CA LEU A 569 -14.02 12.11 42.98
C LEU A 569 -14.77 10.89 43.50
N ASP A 570 -16.00 10.70 43.04
CA ASP A 570 -16.78 9.49 43.32
C ASP A 570 -15.98 8.23 42.91
N PRO A 571 -15.69 7.31 43.86
CA PRO A 571 -14.99 6.07 43.56
C PRO A 571 -15.64 5.22 42.46
N ALA A 572 -16.95 5.34 42.24
CA ALA A 572 -17.65 4.66 41.15
C ALA A 572 -17.23 5.15 39.76
N ARG A 573 -16.62 6.35 39.66
CA ARG A 573 -16.02 6.89 38.42
C ARG A 573 -14.55 6.49 38.25
N VAL A 574 -14.02 5.65 39.14
CA VAL A 574 -12.67 5.09 39.04
C VAL A 574 -12.78 3.60 38.69
N LEU A 575 -11.97 3.19 37.73
CA LEU A 575 -11.84 1.81 37.30
C LEU A 575 -10.45 1.29 37.66
N PHE A 576 -10.38 0.12 38.27
CA PHE A 576 -9.14 -0.58 38.58
C PHE A 576 -9.00 -1.80 37.68
N THR A 577 -8.16 -1.70 36.65
CA THR A 577 -7.96 -2.74 35.62
C THR A 577 -6.52 -3.27 35.62
N PRO A 578 -6.04 -3.83 36.75
CA PRO A 578 -4.69 -4.39 36.80
C PRO A 578 -4.60 -5.70 36.01
N SER A 579 -3.36 -6.15 35.80
CA SER A 579 -3.08 -7.52 35.40
C SER A 579 -2.03 -8.11 36.32
N PHE A 580 -2.31 -9.28 36.89
CA PHE A 580 -1.47 -9.95 37.89
C PHE A 580 -1.12 -9.08 39.12
N ALA A 581 -2.00 -8.16 39.52
CA ALA A 581 -1.75 -7.34 40.71
C ALA A 581 -1.66 -8.19 42.00
N PRO A 582 -0.87 -7.75 42.99
CA PRO A 582 -0.91 -8.30 44.34
C PRO A 582 -2.31 -8.29 44.94
N HIS A 583 -2.66 -9.35 45.69
CA HIS A 583 -4.01 -9.49 46.25
C HIS A 583 -4.47 -8.32 47.15
N HIS A 584 -3.55 -7.66 47.85
CA HIS A 584 -3.86 -6.51 48.70
C HIS A 584 -4.33 -5.30 47.90
N GLU A 585 -3.89 -5.13 46.65
CA GLU A 585 -4.33 -4.01 45.81
C GLU A 585 -5.81 -4.15 45.42
N TYR A 586 -6.29 -5.37 45.12
CA TYR A 586 -7.72 -5.62 44.89
C TYR A 586 -8.56 -5.30 46.13
N ALA A 587 -8.09 -5.71 47.32
CA ALA A 587 -8.78 -5.42 48.57
C ALA A 587 -8.86 -3.90 48.81
N ALA A 588 -7.74 -3.18 48.64
CA ALA A 588 -7.69 -1.74 48.81
C ALA A 588 -8.61 -0.99 47.82
N ALA A 589 -8.69 -1.44 46.57
CA ALA A 589 -9.61 -0.87 45.58
C ALA A 589 -11.08 -1.10 45.95
N LEU A 590 -11.45 -2.33 46.34
CA LEU A 590 -12.81 -2.68 46.74
C LEU A 590 -13.26 -1.97 48.03
N GLU A 591 -12.36 -1.81 49.01
CA GLU A 591 -12.63 -1.06 50.25
C GLU A 591 -12.95 0.40 50.00
N ARG A 592 -12.34 0.99 48.96
CA ARG A 592 -12.61 2.38 48.53
C ARG A 592 -13.89 2.52 47.70
N GLY A 593 -14.53 1.42 47.30
CA GLY A 593 -15.70 1.44 46.42
C GLY A 593 -15.38 1.64 44.94
N VAL A 594 -14.12 1.39 44.53
CA VAL A 594 -13.68 1.45 43.13
C VAL A 594 -14.18 0.22 42.36
N THR A 595 -14.53 0.39 41.09
CA THR A 595 -14.90 -0.73 40.22
C THR A 595 -13.66 -1.56 39.90
N VAL A 596 -13.67 -2.86 40.22
CA VAL A 596 -12.52 -3.75 40.00
C VAL A 596 -12.76 -4.69 38.83
N THR A 597 -11.79 -4.75 37.93
CA THR A 597 -11.74 -5.70 36.81
C THR A 597 -10.82 -6.87 37.16
N LEU A 598 -11.27 -8.11 36.87
CA LEU A 598 -10.45 -9.31 36.93
C LEU A 598 -10.23 -9.91 35.55
N ASP A 599 -9.09 -10.53 35.33
CA ASP A 599 -8.70 -11.17 34.07
C ASP A 599 -8.40 -12.67 34.21
N ASN A 600 -8.62 -13.26 35.39
CA ASN A 600 -8.32 -14.67 35.66
C ASN A 600 -9.25 -15.25 36.73
N VAL A 601 -9.56 -16.55 36.63
CA VAL A 601 -10.43 -17.27 37.59
C VAL A 601 -9.66 -17.71 38.84
N GLU A 602 -8.35 -17.79 38.74
CA GLU A 602 -7.44 -18.20 39.81
C GLU A 602 -7.54 -17.25 41.02
N ALA A 603 -7.71 -15.95 40.79
CA ALA A 603 -7.93 -14.96 41.85
C ALA A 603 -9.16 -15.29 42.72
N LEU A 604 -10.28 -15.65 42.10
CA LEU A 604 -11.52 -16.03 42.81
C LEU A 604 -11.33 -17.29 43.66
N ARG A 605 -10.57 -18.26 43.15
CA ARG A 605 -10.31 -19.53 43.86
C ARG A 605 -9.35 -19.34 45.03
N ARG A 606 -8.33 -18.50 44.86
CA ARG A 606 -7.25 -18.35 45.84
C ARG A 606 -7.60 -17.36 46.94
N TRP A 607 -8.39 -16.34 46.62
CA TRP A 607 -8.74 -15.25 47.55
C TRP A 607 -10.26 -14.99 47.58
N PRO A 608 -11.10 -16.02 47.83
CA PRO A 608 -12.56 -15.90 47.71
C PRO A 608 -13.16 -14.83 48.63
N GLU A 609 -12.59 -14.65 49.82
CA GLU A 609 -13.11 -13.70 50.82
C GLU A 609 -12.92 -12.22 50.42
N ILE A 610 -11.99 -11.90 49.52
CA ILE A 610 -11.83 -10.54 49.00
C ILE A 610 -13.01 -10.17 48.10
N PHE A 611 -13.49 -11.13 47.30
CA PHE A 611 -14.43 -10.88 46.21
C PHE A 611 -15.88 -11.26 46.55
N ARG A 612 -16.12 -12.03 47.61
CA ARG A 612 -17.46 -12.52 47.99
C ARG A 612 -18.48 -11.38 48.09
N GLY A 613 -19.64 -11.56 47.43
CA GLY A 613 -20.74 -10.59 47.45
C GLY A 613 -20.45 -9.26 46.74
N ARG A 614 -19.35 -9.14 45.99
CA ARG A 614 -18.95 -7.91 45.29
C ARG A 614 -19.49 -7.86 43.87
N SER A 615 -19.48 -6.66 43.29
CA SER A 615 -19.70 -6.45 41.86
C SER A 615 -18.37 -6.21 41.17
N LEU A 616 -18.11 -6.93 40.07
CA LEU A 616 -16.83 -6.91 39.36
C LEU A 616 -17.03 -6.76 37.85
N TRP A 617 -15.97 -6.33 37.18
CA TRP A 617 -15.84 -6.44 35.73
C TRP A 617 -14.96 -7.64 35.36
N LEU A 618 -15.21 -8.22 34.18
CA LEU A 618 -14.42 -9.32 33.64
C LEU A 618 -13.71 -8.89 32.36
N ARG A 619 -12.37 -8.96 32.34
CA ARG A 619 -11.58 -8.76 31.12
C ARG A 619 -11.44 -10.08 30.35
N ILE A 620 -11.78 -10.07 29.07
CA ILE A 620 -11.78 -11.25 28.20
C ILE A 620 -10.71 -11.07 27.11
N ASP A 621 -9.96 -12.14 26.83
CA ASP A 621 -9.16 -12.29 25.61
C ASP A 621 -10.01 -12.93 24.52
N LEU A 622 -10.24 -12.17 23.44
CA LEU A 622 -11.03 -12.61 22.28
C LEU A 622 -10.24 -13.57 21.37
N GLY A 623 -8.97 -13.85 21.67
CA GLY A 623 -8.15 -14.85 20.98
C GLY A 623 -7.45 -14.33 19.71
N HIS A 624 -7.63 -13.05 19.39
CA HIS A 624 -6.87 -12.29 18.41
C HIS A 624 -6.49 -10.94 19.03
N GLY A 625 -5.48 -10.25 18.48
CA GLY A 625 -5.08 -8.93 18.95
C GLY A 625 -4.46 -8.11 17.84
N ASP A 626 -4.52 -6.79 17.96
CA ASP A 626 -4.21 -5.82 16.91
C ASP A 626 -3.48 -4.61 17.53
N GLY A 627 -2.27 -4.33 17.05
CA GLY A 627 -1.45 -3.25 17.57
C GLY A 627 -0.26 -2.96 16.68
N HIS A 628 0.16 -1.70 16.62
CA HIS A 628 1.25 -1.22 15.76
C HIS A 628 2.65 -1.80 16.10
N HIS A 629 2.78 -2.59 17.18
CA HIS A 629 4.01 -3.27 17.56
C HIS A 629 3.69 -4.51 18.44
N GLU A 630 4.52 -5.56 18.39
CA GLU A 630 4.32 -6.81 19.15
C GLU A 630 4.11 -6.57 20.66
N LYS A 631 4.90 -5.66 21.25
CA LYS A 631 4.84 -5.26 22.68
C LYS A 631 3.58 -4.48 23.08
N VAL A 632 2.74 -4.04 22.14
CA VAL A 632 1.47 -3.34 22.41
C VAL A 632 0.25 -4.11 21.88
N ASN A 633 0.46 -5.32 21.36
CA ASN A 633 -0.61 -6.27 21.06
C ASN A 633 -1.00 -6.98 22.37
N THR A 634 -2.26 -6.85 22.78
CA THR A 634 -2.74 -7.37 24.07
C THR A 634 -3.76 -8.50 23.95
N GLY A 635 -3.94 -9.08 22.76
CA GLY A 635 -4.84 -10.22 22.53
C GLY A 635 -4.16 -11.44 21.89
N GLY A 636 -4.77 -12.62 22.04
CA GLY A 636 -4.30 -13.88 21.44
C GLY A 636 -3.50 -14.80 22.38
N LYS A 637 -3.18 -16.02 21.91
CA LYS A 637 -2.63 -17.11 22.72
C LYS A 637 -1.33 -16.80 23.50
N THR A 638 -0.54 -15.83 23.03
CA THR A 638 0.71 -15.40 23.67
C THR A 638 0.52 -14.18 24.57
N SER A 639 -0.68 -13.58 24.58
CA SER A 639 -1.03 -12.49 25.47
C SER A 639 -1.13 -12.98 26.91
N LYS A 640 -0.60 -12.18 27.83
CA LYS A 640 -0.80 -12.38 29.26
C LYS A 640 -2.09 -11.74 29.78
N PHE A 641 -2.80 -10.99 28.93
CA PHE A 641 -3.92 -10.15 29.34
C PHE A 641 -5.25 -10.81 29.03
N GLY A 642 -6.21 -10.69 29.96
CA GLY A 642 -7.58 -11.17 29.75
C GLY A 642 -7.76 -12.66 30.00
N LEU A 643 -8.98 -13.03 30.39
CA LEU A 643 -9.39 -14.42 30.53
C LEU A 643 -9.67 -14.99 29.14
N ALA A 644 -9.05 -16.12 28.79
CA ALA A 644 -9.35 -16.81 27.54
C ALA A 644 -10.86 -17.04 27.37
N ALA A 645 -11.41 -16.69 26.20
CA ALA A 645 -12.83 -16.85 25.85
C ALA A 645 -13.42 -18.24 26.23
N ALA A 646 -12.64 -19.31 26.07
CA ALA A 646 -13.06 -20.68 26.40
C ALA A 646 -13.26 -20.94 27.91
N ARG A 647 -12.72 -20.08 28.79
CA ARG A 647 -12.79 -20.20 30.26
C ARG A 647 -13.81 -19.27 30.89
N VAL A 648 -14.58 -18.51 30.10
CA VAL A 648 -15.58 -17.58 30.63
C VAL A 648 -16.64 -18.31 31.48
N ASP A 649 -17.13 -19.46 31.02
CA ASP A 649 -18.14 -20.22 31.78
C ASP A 649 -17.59 -20.71 33.14
N GLU A 650 -16.31 -21.11 33.17
CA GLU A 650 -15.60 -21.50 34.40
C GLU A 650 -15.51 -20.32 35.40
N PHE A 651 -15.25 -19.11 34.91
CA PHE A 651 -15.23 -17.90 35.73
C PHE A 651 -16.63 -17.56 36.26
N VAL A 652 -17.65 -17.65 35.42
CA VAL A 652 -19.06 -17.37 35.80
C VAL A 652 -19.54 -18.33 36.89
N ASP A 653 -19.21 -19.62 36.78
CA ASP A 653 -19.57 -20.60 37.81
C ASP A 653 -18.87 -20.32 39.15
N ALA A 654 -17.58 -19.95 39.11
CA ALA A 654 -16.85 -19.54 40.31
C ALA A 654 -17.42 -18.24 40.92
N ALA A 655 -17.77 -17.26 40.09
CA ALA A 655 -18.39 -16.01 40.52
C ALA A 655 -19.75 -16.27 41.20
N ARG A 656 -20.58 -17.13 40.62
CA ARG A 656 -21.89 -17.52 41.18
C ARG A 656 -21.74 -18.16 42.56
N ALA A 657 -20.76 -19.03 42.75
CA ALA A 657 -20.48 -19.68 44.04
C ALA A 657 -20.04 -18.69 45.14
N LEU A 658 -19.51 -17.52 44.75
CA LEU A 658 -19.09 -16.45 45.64
C LEU A 658 -20.10 -15.30 45.74
N GLU A 659 -21.30 -15.45 45.17
CA GLU A 659 -22.33 -14.40 45.12
C GLU A 659 -21.83 -13.11 44.45
N ILE A 660 -20.92 -13.24 43.48
CA ILE A 660 -20.36 -12.13 42.71
C ILE A 660 -21.29 -11.78 41.55
N SER A 661 -21.55 -10.49 41.36
CA SER A 661 -22.23 -9.98 40.17
C SER A 661 -21.22 -9.46 39.16
N ILE A 662 -21.25 -9.98 37.94
CA ILE A 662 -20.39 -9.50 36.85
C ILE A 662 -21.19 -8.41 36.11
N VAL A 663 -20.84 -7.15 36.33
CA VAL A 663 -21.62 -5.99 35.85
C VAL A 663 -21.02 -5.32 34.61
N GLY A 664 -19.78 -5.66 34.25
CA GLY A 664 -19.12 -5.18 33.04
C GLY A 664 -18.22 -6.24 32.42
N VAL A 665 -18.02 -6.17 31.12
CA VAL A 665 -17.00 -6.94 30.41
C VAL A 665 -16.09 -6.01 29.63
N HIS A 666 -14.80 -6.32 29.63
CA HIS A 666 -13.77 -5.49 29.00
C HIS A 666 -12.96 -6.33 28.01
N ALA A 667 -12.67 -5.79 26.83
CA ALA A 667 -11.61 -6.27 25.97
C ALA A 667 -10.71 -5.11 25.55
N HIS A 668 -9.42 -5.41 25.41
CA HIS A 668 -8.45 -4.50 24.83
C HIS A 668 -7.56 -5.30 23.89
N LEU A 669 -7.72 -5.07 22.59
CA LEU A 669 -7.02 -5.83 21.56
C LEU A 669 -5.63 -5.25 21.24
N GLY A 670 -5.37 -4.01 21.69
CA GLY A 670 -4.08 -3.35 21.61
C GLY A 670 -4.26 -1.87 21.29
N SER A 671 -3.23 -1.27 20.71
CA SER A 671 -3.13 0.16 20.53
C SER A 671 -2.77 0.50 19.07
N GLY A 672 -3.47 1.47 18.49
CA GLY A 672 -3.26 1.92 17.10
C GLY A 672 -4.24 1.29 16.11
N VAL A 673 -5.46 0.96 16.56
CA VAL A 673 -6.47 0.30 15.72
C VAL A 673 -7.27 1.33 14.94
N GLU A 674 -7.24 1.23 13.62
CA GLU A 674 -7.79 2.25 12.72
C GLU A 674 -9.10 1.87 12.03
N THR A 675 -9.48 0.58 12.02
CA THR A 675 -10.57 0.14 11.13
C THR A 675 -11.92 0.07 11.83
N ARG A 676 -12.94 0.65 11.19
CA ARG A 676 -14.36 0.54 11.56
C ARG A 676 -14.79 -0.91 11.82
N ALA A 677 -14.33 -1.84 10.97
CA ALA A 677 -14.69 -3.25 11.05
C ALA A 677 -14.23 -3.91 12.36
N HIS A 678 -13.02 -3.57 12.83
CA HIS A 678 -12.46 -4.10 14.07
C HIS A 678 -13.34 -3.72 15.28
N TRP A 679 -13.64 -2.44 15.43
CA TRP A 679 -14.40 -1.95 16.60
C TRP A 679 -15.82 -2.52 16.63
N ARG A 680 -16.45 -2.67 15.46
CA ARG A 680 -17.75 -3.33 15.33
C ARG A 680 -17.69 -4.80 15.77
N GLN A 681 -16.69 -5.54 15.31
CA GLN A 681 -16.51 -6.95 15.66
C GLN A 681 -16.30 -7.12 17.17
N MET A 682 -15.39 -6.35 17.76
CA MET A 682 -15.11 -6.43 19.21
C MET A 682 -16.35 -6.13 20.07
N TYR A 683 -17.13 -5.11 19.71
CA TYR A 683 -18.37 -4.80 20.42
C TYR A 683 -19.35 -5.98 20.33
N ASP A 684 -19.62 -6.50 19.12
CA ASP A 684 -20.56 -7.61 18.91
C ASP A 684 -20.14 -8.87 19.70
N GLU A 685 -18.85 -9.21 19.70
CA GLU A 685 -18.30 -10.33 20.46
C GLU A 685 -18.48 -10.15 21.97
N LEU A 686 -18.13 -8.98 22.52
CA LEU A 686 -18.35 -8.65 23.93
C LEU A 686 -19.84 -8.72 24.30
N ALA A 687 -20.72 -8.24 23.42
CA ALA A 687 -22.16 -8.32 23.63
C ALA A 687 -22.67 -9.77 23.62
N GLY A 688 -22.05 -10.65 22.83
CA GLY A 688 -22.28 -12.10 22.88
C GLY A 688 -21.96 -12.69 24.25
N PHE A 689 -20.80 -12.38 24.82
CA PHE A 689 -20.43 -12.80 26.18
C PHE A 689 -21.33 -12.19 27.25
N ALA A 690 -21.65 -10.90 27.14
CA ALA A 690 -22.51 -10.19 28.08
C ALA A 690 -23.89 -10.84 28.21
N ARG A 691 -24.52 -11.22 27.08
CA ARG A 691 -25.80 -11.94 27.08
C ARG A 691 -25.71 -13.33 27.71
N ARG A 692 -24.60 -14.03 27.49
CA ARG A 692 -24.36 -15.35 28.12
C ARG A 692 -24.21 -15.24 29.65
N ILE A 693 -23.56 -14.18 30.13
CA ILE A 693 -23.37 -13.92 31.57
C ILE A 693 -24.69 -13.44 32.21
N GLY A 694 -25.46 -12.60 31.51
CA GLY A 694 -26.83 -12.19 31.88
C GLY A 694 -26.94 -11.06 32.90
N SER A 695 -25.87 -10.75 33.65
CA SER A 695 -25.83 -9.63 34.64
C SER A 695 -25.10 -8.38 34.14
N VAL A 696 -24.48 -8.45 32.96
CA VAL A 696 -23.60 -7.41 32.41
C VAL A 696 -24.43 -6.22 31.91
N GLN A 697 -23.96 -5.01 32.23
CA GLN A 697 -24.58 -3.74 31.85
C GLN A 697 -23.65 -2.91 30.96
N VAL A 698 -22.34 -3.03 31.14
CA VAL A 698 -21.33 -2.20 30.46
C VAL A 698 -20.40 -3.08 29.62
N LEU A 699 -20.14 -2.66 28.38
CA LEU A 699 -19.10 -3.23 27.53
C LEU A 699 -17.99 -2.19 27.38
N ASP A 700 -16.79 -2.52 27.83
CA ASP A 700 -15.61 -1.71 27.65
C ASP A 700 -14.77 -2.24 26.48
N ILE A 701 -14.60 -1.42 25.46
CA ILE A 701 -13.82 -1.74 24.26
C ILE A 701 -12.36 -1.25 24.37
N GLY A 702 -11.96 -0.72 25.53
CA GLY A 702 -10.63 -0.19 25.79
C GLY A 702 -10.39 1.18 25.14
N GLY A 703 -9.11 1.52 24.94
CA GLY A 703 -8.69 2.88 24.60
C GLY A 703 -7.67 3.02 23.48
N GLY A 704 -7.56 2.03 22.60
CA GLY A 704 -6.49 1.88 21.60
C GLY A 704 -6.44 2.91 20.46
N LEU A 705 -6.99 4.11 20.66
CA LEU A 705 -7.08 5.16 19.63
C LEU A 705 -5.67 5.67 19.22
N PRO A 706 -5.36 5.75 17.91
CA PRO A 706 -4.08 6.24 17.42
C PRO A 706 -3.97 7.78 17.44
N ILE A 707 -2.76 8.29 17.31
CA ILE A 707 -2.48 9.70 17.01
C ILE A 707 -1.49 9.77 15.83
N PRO A 708 -1.53 10.83 15.02
CA PRO A 708 -0.63 10.95 13.87
C PRO A 708 0.76 11.39 14.34
N TYR A 709 1.65 10.46 14.63
CA TYR A 709 3.03 10.79 15.02
C TYR A 709 3.76 11.36 13.80
N GLY A 710 3.93 10.57 12.75
CA GLY A 710 4.67 10.91 11.55
C GLY A 710 4.18 12.15 10.80
N GLN A 711 5.04 12.67 9.92
CA GLN A 711 4.67 13.77 9.01
C GLN A 711 3.63 13.35 7.97
N ASP A 712 3.67 12.08 7.58
CA ASP A 712 2.75 11.51 6.59
C ASP A 712 1.50 10.91 7.24
N ASP A 713 1.45 10.75 8.57
CA ASP A 713 0.32 10.17 9.28
C ASP A 713 -0.93 11.06 9.18
N GLU A 714 -2.09 10.43 9.00
CA GLU A 714 -3.37 11.13 9.04
C GLU A 714 -3.93 11.17 10.46
N PRO A 715 -4.61 12.26 10.86
CA PRO A 715 -5.40 12.26 12.10
C PRO A 715 -6.38 11.09 12.15
N PHE A 716 -6.63 10.52 13.32
CA PHE A 716 -7.61 9.45 13.48
C PHE A 716 -9.02 9.87 13.03
N ASP A 717 -9.75 9.01 12.31
CA ASP A 717 -11.11 9.33 11.83
C ASP A 717 -12.14 9.15 12.93
N LEU A 718 -12.28 10.18 13.77
CA LEU A 718 -13.25 10.16 14.84
C LEU A 718 -14.70 10.03 14.34
N GLN A 719 -15.01 10.56 13.15
CA GLN A 719 -16.38 10.49 12.62
C GLN A 719 -16.70 9.08 12.12
N ASP A 720 -15.81 8.49 11.33
CA ASP A 720 -16.01 7.11 10.86
C ASP A 720 -16.07 6.11 12.03
N TRP A 721 -15.24 6.33 13.05
CA TRP A 721 -15.28 5.57 14.30
C TRP A 721 -16.61 5.75 15.04
N ALA A 722 -17.07 7.00 15.21
CA ALA A 722 -18.35 7.30 15.86
C ALA A 722 -19.54 6.67 15.14
N ASP A 723 -19.57 6.73 13.82
CA ASP A 723 -20.62 6.11 12.99
C ASP A 723 -20.61 4.59 13.14
N GLY A 724 -19.43 3.96 13.12
CA GLY A 724 -19.28 2.52 13.35
C GLY A 724 -19.76 2.09 14.74
N LEU A 725 -19.46 2.88 15.77
CA LEU A 725 -19.96 2.64 17.13
C LEU A 725 -21.47 2.81 17.24
N ALA A 726 -22.05 3.82 16.57
CA ALA A 726 -23.48 4.05 16.56
C ALA A 726 -24.25 2.90 15.89
N GLU A 727 -23.74 2.39 14.76
CA GLU A 727 -24.30 1.24 14.05
C GLU A 727 -24.36 0.00 14.95
N VAL A 728 -23.27 -0.32 15.63
CA VAL A 728 -23.23 -1.52 16.50
C VAL A 728 -24.05 -1.31 17.79
N LYS A 729 -24.03 -0.12 18.39
CA LYS A 729 -24.86 0.19 19.55
C LYS A 729 -26.35 0.05 19.23
N ALA A 730 -26.77 0.41 18.02
CA ALA A 730 -28.15 0.21 17.57
C ALA A 730 -28.55 -1.29 17.52
N ILE A 731 -27.60 -2.19 17.28
CA ILE A 731 -27.81 -3.65 17.32
C ILE A 731 -27.85 -4.17 18.76
N HIS A 732 -27.10 -3.53 19.67
CA HIS A 732 -26.96 -3.92 21.08
C HIS A 732 -27.40 -2.83 22.08
N PRO A 733 -28.64 -2.30 21.99
CA PRO A 733 -29.06 -1.12 22.76
C PRO A 733 -29.22 -1.37 24.27
N ALA A 734 -29.13 -2.63 24.70
CA ALA A 734 -29.26 -3.03 26.10
C ALA A 734 -27.99 -2.78 26.94
N PHE A 735 -26.85 -2.51 26.28
CA PHE A 735 -25.58 -2.34 26.97
C PHE A 735 -25.04 -0.91 26.80
N GLU A 736 -24.50 -0.38 27.89
CA GLU A 736 -23.73 0.86 27.87
C GLU A 736 -22.33 0.59 27.30
N LEU A 737 -21.82 1.51 26.47
CA LEU A 737 -20.48 1.46 25.91
C LEU A 737 -19.51 2.29 26.75
N ALA A 738 -18.39 1.69 27.14
CA ALA A 738 -17.27 2.34 27.81
C ALA A 738 -16.00 2.33 26.94
N ILE A 739 -15.16 3.36 27.13
CA ILE A 739 -13.82 3.48 26.53
C ILE A 739 -12.80 3.96 27.57
N GLU A 740 -11.53 3.60 27.36
CA GLU A 740 -10.41 3.93 28.26
C GLU A 740 -9.21 4.63 27.55
N PRO A 741 -9.40 5.65 26.69
CA PRO A 741 -8.30 6.23 25.93
C PRO A 741 -7.27 6.91 26.85
N GLY A 742 -6.01 6.53 26.71
CA GLY A 742 -4.88 7.20 27.36
C GLY A 742 -4.15 8.13 26.39
N ARG A 743 -3.43 7.54 25.44
CA ARG A 743 -2.55 8.24 24.51
C ARG A 743 -3.26 9.34 23.71
N PHE A 744 -4.42 9.04 23.14
CA PHE A 744 -5.19 9.97 22.30
C PHE A 744 -5.49 11.31 23.00
N LEU A 745 -5.71 11.28 24.32
CA LEU A 745 -6.07 12.47 25.07
C LEU A 745 -4.88 13.39 25.36
N VAL A 746 -3.67 12.84 25.53
CA VAL A 746 -2.56 13.60 26.13
C VAL A 746 -1.30 13.66 25.28
N ALA A 747 -1.11 12.79 24.29
CA ALA A 747 0.15 12.71 23.55
C ALA A 747 0.51 14.02 22.84
N GLU A 748 -0.36 14.51 21.95
CA GLU A 748 -0.16 15.79 21.22
C GLU A 748 -0.21 17.00 22.16
N GLY A 749 -0.74 16.84 23.37
CA GLY A 749 -0.77 17.87 24.40
C GLY A 749 0.56 18.09 25.10
N GLY A 750 1.59 17.28 24.87
CA GLY A 750 2.87 17.40 25.57
C GLY A 750 4.09 17.43 24.65
N VAL A 751 5.10 18.19 25.06
CA VAL A 751 6.43 18.24 24.41
C VAL A 751 7.53 18.04 25.43
N LEU A 752 8.68 17.53 24.98
CA LEU A 752 9.92 17.47 25.75
C LEU A 752 10.91 18.50 25.18
N LEU A 753 11.35 19.42 26.03
CA LEU A 753 12.39 20.40 25.73
C LEU A 753 13.73 19.85 26.21
N ALA A 754 14.73 19.87 25.32
CA ALA A 754 16.08 19.41 25.59
C ALA A 754 17.10 20.36 24.96
N ARG A 755 18.31 20.41 25.51
CA ARG A 755 19.40 21.24 24.99
C ARG A 755 20.39 20.40 24.21
N ALA A 756 20.78 20.86 23.03
CA ALA A 756 21.90 20.31 22.29
C ALA A 756 23.19 20.54 23.09
N THR A 757 23.81 19.47 23.57
CA THR A 757 25.08 19.52 24.32
C THR A 757 26.27 19.53 23.37
N GLN A 758 26.18 18.77 22.27
CA GLN A 758 27.25 18.58 21.30
C GLN A 758 26.69 18.39 19.89
N VAL A 759 27.43 18.86 18.90
CA VAL A 759 27.21 18.54 17.49
C VAL A 759 28.52 17.99 16.94
N VAL A 760 28.51 16.75 16.47
CA VAL A 760 29.73 16.04 16.04
C VAL A 760 29.53 15.37 14.70
N GLU A 761 30.55 15.41 13.85
CA GLU A 761 30.61 14.60 12.64
C GLU A 761 31.54 13.41 12.88
N LYS A 762 31.09 12.21 12.52
CA LYS A 762 31.92 11.01 12.49
C LYS A 762 31.57 10.18 11.26
N ASP A 763 32.56 9.97 10.39
CA ASP A 763 32.46 9.18 9.16
C ASP A 763 31.29 9.63 8.26
N GLY A 764 31.09 10.94 8.12
CA GLY A 764 30.00 11.54 7.33
C GLY A 764 28.62 11.51 8.00
N ILE A 765 28.50 11.01 9.23
CA ILE A 765 27.27 11.06 10.02
C ILE A 765 27.37 12.20 11.02
N LEU A 766 26.49 13.19 10.86
CA LEU A 766 26.29 14.28 11.82
C LEU A 766 25.41 13.79 12.98
N ARG A 767 25.78 14.13 14.21
CA ARG A 767 25.01 13.81 15.42
C ARG A 767 24.78 15.05 16.25
N VAL A 768 23.58 15.18 16.81
CA VAL A 768 23.25 16.15 17.86
C VAL A 768 23.01 15.37 19.15
N GLY A 769 23.89 15.55 20.12
CA GLY A 769 23.71 15.00 21.46
C GLY A 769 22.85 15.91 22.32
N LEU A 770 21.84 15.38 22.99
CA LEU A 770 20.95 16.12 23.89
C LEU A 770 21.32 15.93 25.37
N ASP A 771 20.81 16.79 26.25
CA ASP A 771 20.86 16.61 27.71
C ASP A 771 19.73 15.69 28.24
N ALA A 772 18.77 15.32 27.40
CA ALA A 772 17.81 14.25 27.61
C ALA A 772 18.33 12.92 27.03
N GLY A 773 18.03 11.79 27.67
CA GLY A 773 18.28 10.45 27.11
C GLY A 773 17.07 9.54 27.24
N MET A 774 17.24 8.25 26.95
CA MET A 774 16.22 7.21 27.02
C MET A 774 15.63 7.06 28.43
N ASN A 775 16.35 7.50 29.47
CA ASN A 775 15.82 7.54 30.83
C ASN A 775 14.74 8.62 31.02
N VAL A 776 14.72 9.65 30.17
CA VAL A 776 13.74 10.75 30.17
C VAL A 776 12.57 10.45 29.23
N LEU A 777 12.86 9.91 28.05
CA LEU A 777 11.87 9.47 27.07
C LEU A 777 12.32 8.12 26.48
N VAL A 778 11.81 7.03 27.05
CA VAL A 778 12.25 5.66 26.70
C VAL A 778 11.58 5.11 25.44
N ARG A 779 10.53 5.75 24.95
CA ARG A 779 9.67 5.21 23.88
C ARG A 779 10.44 4.90 22.59
N PRO A 780 11.33 5.78 22.07
CA PRO A 780 12.15 5.44 20.90
C PRO A 780 13.01 4.20 21.14
N ALA A 781 13.65 4.08 22.30
CA ALA A 781 14.48 2.92 22.63
C ALA A 781 13.69 1.62 22.87
N LEU A 782 12.44 1.71 23.34
CA LEU A 782 11.64 0.54 23.74
C LEU A 782 10.73 0.01 22.64
N TYR A 783 10.18 0.92 21.83
CA TYR A 783 9.13 0.67 20.84
C TYR A 783 9.50 1.14 19.43
N ASP A 784 10.71 1.67 19.22
CA ASP A 784 11.07 2.39 17.99
C ASP A 784 10.07 3.52 17.68
N ALA A 785 9.47 4.10 18.73
CA ALA A 785 8.43 5.11 18.59
C ALA A 785 9.00 6.39 17.99
N TRP A 786 8.36 6.86 16.92
CA TRP A 786 8.71 8.11 16.26
C TRP A 786 8.13 9.33 17.00
N HIS A 787 8.91 10.40 17.07
CA HIS A 787 8.48 11.71 17.56
C HIS A 787 9.07 12.80 16.66
N GLU A 788 8.31 13.88 16.39
CA GLU A 788 8.84 14.99 15.61
C GLU A 788 9.91 15.71 16.44
N ILE A 789 11.11 15.85 15.88
CA ILE A 789 12.21 16.56 16.53
C ILE A 789 12.55 17.80 15.71
N VAL A 790 12.48 18.96 16.34
CA VAL A 790 12.78 20.25 15.71
C VAL A 790 13.78 21.05 16.52
N ASN A 791 14.59 21.87 15.85
CA ASN A 791 15.34 22.93 16.50
C ASN A 791 14.39 24.12 16.76
N LEU A 792 13.94 24.27 18.01
CA LEU A 792 12.92 25.26 18.38
C LEU A 792 13.41 26.70 18.20
N GLN A 793 14.73 26.93 18.31
CA GLN A 793 15.32 28.25 18.09
C GLN A 793 15.42 28.61 16.62
N GLN A 794 15.54 27.63 15.72
CA GLN A 794 15.71 27.82 14.29
C GLN A 794 14.53 27.26 13.47
N LEU A 795 13.31 27.32 14.01
CA LEU A 795 12.13 26.66 13.43
C LEU A 795 11.80 27.08 11.99
N ASP A 796 12.09 28.33 11.63
CA ASP A 796 11.79 28.89 10.29
C ASP A 796 12.95 28.72 9.29
N ALA A 797 14.08 28.15 9.73
CA ALA A 797 15.22 27.90 8.85
C ALA A 797 14.98 26.66 7.98
N ALA A 798 15.62 26.61 6.80
CA ALA A 798 15.58 25.44 5.94
C ALA A 798 16.18 24.22 6.65
N THR A 799 15.50 23.07 6.59
CA THR A 799 15.93 21.80 7.22
C THR A 799 16.76 20.95 6.27
N ASP A 800 17.91 21.48 5.86
CA ASP A 800 18.81 20.89 4.88
C ASP A 800 19.87 19.94 5.47
N GLY A 801 20.09 19.96 6.79
CA GLY A 801 20.95 19.03 7.51
C GLY A 801 20.25 17.72 7.89
N ALA A 802 20.99 16.60 7.88
CA ALA A 802 20.50 15.31 8.36
C ALA A 802 21.36 14.85 9.55
N PHE A 803 20.73 14.71 10.72
CA PHE A 803 21.42 14.39 11.97
C PHE A 803 20.84 13.15 12.64
N ASP A 804 21.68 12.34 13.27
CA ASP A 804 21.20 11.43 14.31
C ASP A 804 21.07 12.20 15.62
N VAL A 805 19.90 12.17 16.24
CA VAL A 805 19.62 12.84 17.51
C VAL A 805 19.72 11.81 18.63
N VAL A 806 20.67 12.00 19.53
CA VAL A 806 21.08 11.00 20.54
C VAL A 806 21.08 11.58 21.94
N GLY A 807 20.97 10.72 22.95
CA GLY A 807 21.08 11.11 24.35
C GLY A 807 22.47 10.85 24.98
N PRO A 808 22.63 11.16 26.28
CA PRO A 808 23.89 11.05 27.00
C PRO A 808 24.01 9.78 27.86
N ILE A 809 23.17 8.77 27.65
CA ILE A 809 23.20 7.46 28.30
C ILE A 809 24.17 6.54 27.56
N CYS A 810 24.95 5.77 28.32
CA CYS A 810 25.92 4.82 27.78
C CYS A 810 25.24 3.53 27.32
N GLU A 811 24.28 3.65 26.40
CA GLU A 811 23.58 2.53 25.77
C GLU A 811 23.43 2.78 24.28
N SER A 812 23.56 1.73 23.47
CA SER A 812 23.45 1.87 22.01
C SER A 812 22.04 2.24 21.54
N SER A 813 21.03 1.99 22.37
CA SER A 813 19.64 2.34 22.13
C SER A 813 19.28 3.78 22.52
N ASP A 814 20.23 4.58 23.06
CA ASP A 814 19.97 5.97 23.45
C ASP A 814 19.96 6.93 22.25
N VAL A 815 19.01 6.67 21.35
CA VAL A 815 18.79 7.39 20.10
C VAL A 815 17.33 7.80 20.03
N PHE A 816 17.06 9.08 19.83
CA PHE A 816 15.71 9.60 19.65
C PHE A 816 15.25 9.53 18.19
N GLY A 817 16.17 9.64 17.24
CA GLY A 817 15.87 9.52 15.82
C GLY A 817 17.11 9.52 14.94
N HIS A 818 17.01 8.83 13.80
CA HIS A 818 18.06 8.75 12.79
C HIS A 818 17.75 9.66 11.59
N ARG A 819 18.78 10.28 11.00
CA ARG A 819 18.66 11.15 9.82
C ARG A 819 17.56 12.23 9.94
N VAL A 820 17.34 12.74 11.15
CA VAL A 820 16.38 13.82 11.46
C VAL A 820 16.78 15.06 10.67
N LYS A 821 15.81 15.64 9.96
CA LYS A 821 15.99 16.86 9.17
C LYS A 821 15.96 18.08 10.07
N LEU A 822 17.11 18.70 10.26
CA LEU A 822 17.29 19.91 11.07
C LEU A 822 18.03 20.97 10.26
N PRO A 823 17.97 22.26 10.64
CA PRO A 823 18.78 23.28 10.00
C PRO A 823 20.26 22.93 10.06
N ALA A 824 20.99 23.07 8.94
CA ALA A 824 22.44 22.82 8.92
C ALA A 824 23.21 23.68 9.94
N GLY A 825 22.64 24.82 10.34
CA GLY A 825 23.15 25.70 11.39
C GLY A 825 22.87 25.23 12.84
N THR A 826 22.34 24.03 13.05
CA THR A 826 22.12 23.49 14.41
C THR A 826 23.43 23.38 15.17
N ALA A 827 23.49 23.99 16.36
CA ALA A 827 24.72 24.15 17.13
C ALA A 827 24.56 23.73 18.60
N PRO A 828 25.67 23.44 19.32
CA PRO A 828 25.63 23.27 20.76
C PRO A 828 25.02 24.49 21.46
N GLY A 829 24.18 24.24 22.46
CA GLY A 829 23.40 25.25 23.18
C GLY A 829 21.98 25.40 22.65
N ASP A 830 21.70 24.96 21.43
CA ASP A 830 20.38 25.09 20.81
C ASP A 830 19.30 24.32 21.59
N ILE A 831 18.09 24.87 21.66
CA ILE A 831 16.93 24.22 22.25
C ILE A 831 16.24 23.36 21.20
N MET A 832 16.20 22.06 21.48
CA MET A 832 15.51 21.05 20.72
C MET A 832 14.14 20.77 21.37
N LEU A 833 13.14 20.55 20.54
CA LEU A 833 11.81 20.13 20.96
C LEU A 833 11.52 18.76 20.37
N ILE A 834 11.10 17.83 21.23
CA ILE A 834 10.56 16.52 20.85
C ILE A 834 9.05 16.58 21.06
N ALA A 835 8.27 16.49 19.98
CA ALA A 835 6.82 16.64 19.99
C ALA A 835 6.08 15.36 20.45
N ASP A 836 4.78 15.49 20.69
CA ASP A 836 3.86 14.38 20.97
C ASP A 836 4.29 13.48 22.15
N ALA A 837 5.02 14.06 23.11
CA ALA A 837 5.64 13.39 24.24
C ALA A 837 4.78 13.42 25.51
N GLY A 838 3.52 13.84 25.40
CA GLY A 838 2.60 13.96 26.54
C GLY A 838 2.09 12.64 27.10
N ALA A 839 2.19 11.55 26.35
CA ALA A 839 1.79 10.21 26.77
C ALA A 839 3.01 9.29 26.91
N TYR A 840 3.13 8.61 28.05
CA TYR A 840 4.19 7.65 28.35
C TYR A 840 5.61 8.23 28.20
N GLY A 841 5.75 9.55 28.31
CA GLY A 841 7.01 10.26 28.47
C GLY A 841 7.43 10.23 29.94
N TYR A 842 7.05 11.27 30.68
CA TYR A 842 7.35 11.39 32.12
C TYR A 842 6.90 10.18 32.94
N ALA A 843 5.72 9.61 32.64
CA ALA A 843 5.20 8.43 33.33
C ALA A 843 6.12 7.20 33.26
N MET A 844 7.01 7.13 32.26
CA MET A 844 8.03 6.08 32.11
C MET A 844 9.45 6.59 32.36
N ALA A 845 9.62 7.85 32.79
CA ALA A 845 10.93 8.40 33.10
C ALA A 845 11.51 7.73 34.35
N SER A 846 12.84 7.61 34.39
CA SER A 846 13.54 6.94 35.47
C SER A 846 14.83 7.64 35.85
N THR A 847 15.30 7.36 37.06
CA THR A 847 16.61 7.81 37.55
C THR A 847 17.75 6.88 37.12
N TYR A 848 17.61 6.20 35.98
CA TYR A 848 18.66 5.34 35.44
C TYR A 848 19.96 6.14 35.24
N ASN A 849 21.10 5.51 35.55
CA ASN A 849 22.40 6.19 35.71
C ASN A 849 22.43 7.34 36.73
N LEU A 850 21.54 7.29 37.74
CA LEU A 850 21.41 8.30 38.79
C LEU A 850 21.14 9.72 38.26
N ARG A 851 20.55 9.84 37.07
CA ARG A 851 20.12 11.12 36.52
C ARG A 851 18.80 11.55 37.16
N ALA A 852 18.62 12.85 37.37
CA ALA A 852 17.38 13.37 37.93
C ALA A 852 16.21 13.18 36.95
N LEU A 853 14.99 13.10 37.50
CA LEU A 853 13.78 13.22 36.70
C LEU A 853 13.67 14.65 36.13
N PRO A 854 13.14 14.82 34.91
CA PRO A 854 12.96 16.14 34.31
C PRO A 854 11.90 16.96 35.06
N ALA A 855 11.92 18.28 34.90
CA ALA A 855 10.83 19.12 35.39
C ALA A 855 9.55 18.96 34.54
N GLU A 856 8.38 19.24 35.12
CA GLU A 856 7.08 19.27 34.44
C GLU A 856 6.42 20.65 34.61
N ASP A 857 5.89 21.21 33.53
CA ASP A 857 5.10 22.45 33.54
C ASP A 857 3.81 22.31 32.74
N VAL A 858 2.87 23.22 33.00
CA VAL A 858 1.62 23.32 32.27
C VAL A 858 1.43 24.70 31.66
N ILE A 859 0.84 24.72 30.48
CA ILE A 859 0.41 25.92 29.77
C ILE A 859 -1.11 25.85 29.58
N GLU A 860 -1.76 26.98 29.86
CA GLU A 860 -3.19 27.22 29.69
C GLU A 860 -3.52 28.00 28.40
#